data_AF-A0A3B8TV65-F1
#
_entry.id   AF-A0A3B8TV65-F1
#
_cell.length_a   1.000
_cell.length_b   1.000
_cell.length_c   1.000
_cell.angle_alpha   90.00
_cell.angle_beta   90.00
_cell.angle_gamma   90.00
#
_symmetry.space_group_name_H-M   'P 1'
#
loop_
_entity.id
_entity.type
_entity.pdbx_description
1 polymer ?
#
loop_
_entity_poly.entity_id
_entity_poly.type
_entity_poly.pdbx_seq_one_letter_code
_entity_poly.pdbx_strand_id
1 'polypeptide(L)'
;MRDTFLQNRYQDQFEEEGYVLFSQFLPLSVVEALRQQYIKWDHDLGEGFHATMHSHDVAYRKKVHQSMVDHIQPYADKVLKDYRPLVANYAVKEVGEESFFDFHLDWNMVDERKSRSVTIWVALDDTDAKNGNLWILEQSHRLPATYRCGPGLRLLAHDDELFKHKKLRKRALPMKAGDAIIYSHKLFHGSPPNLSSSVRIGLNYAMAPREIPAMHYIWSGGPGDLKSSPTLPIEAREVEDDFFLSCIINDSGAAKKHTLSLDVIQETLAAYSQDEVNQHIIDIDQECLRQQGYHVVGSLFDQQTIQRWIDWAEEHIIQQVKGYDFYTSHWDIPGCETEKVHEYFSQELGDQIKDWFPAYRPALFYALVKQPNGDNQVFPHQDWSIVDEAFGRSYLLWIPLTTPKEGAAIDVFSGSHRYFPQERGRGIASVGDLLHSMEGLEYTCLSISPGEALLMDHGLVHKSPQFVGENSRLVLGVTIVPKEQPIHLAERKDDGTLQANELTDFAFRKARFNPRNDVSQQPLTRTFSFGKSYVNDRLRAEERPIFHREVDQEEFFTRGFLTTPLLDSQALAACSEVFAASHRVTARDKYNSLELDDQERPVGLYDQLWPILEPSIARILLEYKAFGVNFAVKTAESHATFTPHIDDIHADESCFTGVNCWIPLVDVNEKNGGLYFIEGSHRLDLPIRGIGLPFPFEPYSEKIAKQGTPLELEAGTGIFFHSKIIHGSPMNQSGKDRPAIIVGLLPNEAQPIVHMRFNGLDSSLVETFETNPDFYEKVQVDERPTFVKSLGTRPHGMETFDRSIIENFLK
;
A
#
# COMPACT_ATOMS: atom_id res chain seq x y z
N MET A 1 12.34 4.11 4.01
CA MET A 1 13.28 5.02 4.73
C MET A 1 13.83 4.27 5.94
N ARG A 2 15.02 4.59 6.49
CA ARG A 2 15.54 3.87 7.67
C ARG A 2 14.63 4.07 8.90
N ASP A 3 14.57 3.08 9.78
CA ASP A 3 13.83 3.21 11.05
C ASP A 3 14.41 4.32 11.94
N THR A 4 13.51 5.10 12.52
CA THR A 4 13.81 6.13 13.51
C THR A 4 13.91 5.53 14.92
N PHE A 5 13.04 4.57 15.24
CA PHE A 5 12.91 3.99 16.58
C PHE A 5 13.50 2.58 16.67
N LEU A 6 13.92 2.19 17.88
CA LEU A 6 14.40 0.84 18.19
C LEU A 6 13.25 -0.20 18.28
N GLN A 7 12.02 0.23 18.55
CA GLN A 7 10.86 -0.66 18.70
C GLN A 7 9.85 -0.42 17.58
N ASN A 8 9.42 -1.50 16.91
CA ASN A 8 8.49 -1.43 15.76
C ASN A 8 7.21 -0.67 16.10
N ARG A 9 6.59 -0.88 17.27
CA ARG A 9 5.37 -0.15 17.66
C ARG A 9 5.50 1.37 17.60
N TYR A 10 6.67 1.92 17.94
CA TYR A 10 6.91 3.35 17.89
C TYR A 10 7.26 3.79 16.47
N GLN A 11 7.91 2.92 15.71
CA GLN A 11 8.15 3.15 14.28
C GLN A 11 6.82 3.23 13.51
N ASP A 12 5.93 2.27 13.71
CA ASP A 12 4.62 2.18 13.05
C ASP A 12 3.77 3.42 13.39
N GLN A 13 3.67 3.75 14.69
CA GLN A 13 2.98 4.97 15.12
C GLN A 13 3.59 6.24 14.51
N PHE A 14 4.92 6.32 14.43
CA PHE A 14 5.58 7.49 13.88
C PHE A 14 5.38 7.65 12.38
N GLU A 15 5.33 6.55 11.61
CA GLU A 15 4.95 6.61 10.19
C GLU A 15 3.47 6.98 10.02
N GLU A 16 2.62 6.51 10.92
CA GLU A 16 1.20 6.81 10.91
C GLU A 16 0.90 8.28 11.24
N GLU A 17 1.36 8.73 12.40
CA GLU A 17 0.96 9.99 13.02
C GLU A 17 1.99 11.12 12.86
N GLY A 18 3.26 10.78 12.58
CA GLY A 18 4.36 11.75 12.45
C GLY A 18 5.03 12.13 13.77
N TYR A 19 4.54 11.56 14.88
CA TYR A 19 5.08 11.75 16.22
C TYR A 19 4.81 10.55 17.13
N VAL A 20 5.51 10.49 18.26
CA VAL A 20 5.27 9.54 19.36
C VAL A 20 5.33 10.29 20.69
N LEU A 21 4.39 10.00 21.60
CA LEU A 21 4.35 10.54 22.95
C LEU A 21 4.96 9.57 23.96
N PHE A 22 5.77 10.11 24.86
CA PHE A 22 6.41 9.38 25.95
C PHE A 22 6.06 10.03 27.28
N SER A 23 5.32 9.31 28.12
CA SER A 23 5.10 9.73 29.50
C SER A 23 6.33 9.44 30.35
N GLN A 24 6.71 10.38 31.21
CA GLN A 24 7.89 10.27 32.08
C GLN A 24 9.18 9.93 31.33
N PHE A 25 9.38 10.54 30.17
CA PHE A 25 10.59 10.38 29.36
C PHE A 25 11.85 10.76 30.15
N LEU A 26 11.79 11.88 30.89
CA LEU A 26 12.82 12.28 31.85
C LEU A 26 12.33 12.13 33.30
N PRO A 27 13.18 11.63 34.22
CA PRO A 27 12.89 11.68 35.65
C PRO A 27 12.76 13.12 36.15
N LEU A 28 11.87 13.35 37.13
CA LEU A 28 11.64 14.68 37.70
C LEU A 28 12.90 15.33 38.31
N SER A 29 13.88 14.53 38.75
CA SER A 29 15.17 15.06 39.22
C SER A 29 16.00 15.69 38.11
N VAL A 30 15.95 15.14 36.90
CA VAL A 30 16.61 15.68 35.70
C VAL A 30 15.88 16.92 35.21
N VAL A 31 14.55 16.88 35.22
CA VAL A 31 13.68 18.03 34.90
C VAL A 31 14.01 19.22 35.79
N GLU A 32 14.06 19.02 37.11
CA GLU A 32 14.37 20.08 38.07
C GLU A 32 15.80 20.61 37.87
N ALA A 33 16.78 19.74 37.61
CA ALA A 33 18.15 20.15 37.35
C ALA A 33 18.26 21.05 36.11
N LEU A 34 17.62 20.66 35.00
CA LEU A 34 17.60 21.44 33.76
C LEU A 34 16.86 22.77 33.94
N ARG A 35 15.79 22.79 34.73
CA ARG A 35 15.05 24.02 35.05
C ARG A 35 15.90 25.00 35.87
N GLN A 36 16.53 24.53 36.94
CA GLN A 36 17.37 25.37 37.80
C GLN A 36 18.60 25.91 37.05
N GLN A 37 19.16 25.13 36.12
CA GLN A 37 20.25 25.59 35.26
C GLN A 37 19.85 26.78 34.40
N TYR A 38 18.69 26.72 33.74
CA TYR A 38 18.17 27.82 32.94
C TYR A 38 18.00 29.09 33.79
N ILE A 39 17.34 28.98 34.94
CA ILE A 39 17.09 30.12 35.85
C ILE A 39 18.40 30.76 36.35
N LYS A 40 19.46 29.98 36.51
CA LYS A 40 20.75 30.44 37.05
C LYS A 40 21.63 31.10 35.99
N TRP A 41 21.46 30.77 34.71
CA TRP A 41 22.31 31.31 33.66
C TRP A 41 21.82 32.66 33.18
N ASP A 42 22.72 33.64 33.17
CA ASP A 42 22.49 34.94 32.58
C ASP A 42 22.47 34.82 31.05
N HIS A 43 21.55 35.52 30.40
CA HIS A 43 21.33 35.43 28.95
C HIS A 43 20.75 36.74 28.37
N ASP A 44 20.99 36.99 27.09
CA ASP A 44 20.54 38.18 26.34
C ASP A 44 19.12 38.07 25.76
N LEU A 45 18.35 37.07 26.18
CA LEU A 45 17.01 36.77 25.66
C LEU A 45 15.91 37.48 26.46
N GLY A 46 14.85 37.91 25.78
CA GLY A 46 13.84 38.85 26.29
C GLY A 46 12.41 38.32 26.35
N GLU A 47 11.45 39.22 26.05
CA GLU A 47 10.01 39.04 26.20
C GLU A 47 9.37 38.09 25.15
N GLY A 48 8.17 37.59 25.43
CA GLY A 48 7.38 36.78 24.49
C GLY A 48 7.84 35.31 24.41
N PHE A 49 7.91 34.77 23.19
CA PHE A 49 8.49 33.44 22.93
C PHE A 49 9.94 33.58 22.51
N HIS A 50 10.84 32.85 23.17
CA HIS A 50 12.25 32.83 22.79
C HIS A 50 12.87 31.45 22.94
N ALA A 51 13.90 31.21 22.12
CA ALA A 51 14.69 30.00 22.14
C ALA A 51 16.15 30.35 22.40
N THR A 52 16.82 29.57 23.24
CA THR A 52 18.25 29.86 23.59
C THR A 52 19.20 29.79 22.40
N MET A 53 18.82 29.09 21.32
CA MET A 53 19.55 29.08 20.05
C MET A 53 19.60 30.45 19.34
N HIS A 54 18.72 31.40 19.72
CA HIS A 54 18.69 32.77 19.19
C HIS A 54 19.59 33.74 19.96
N SER A 55 20.26 33.30 21.03
CA SER A 55 21.20 34.14 21.76
C SER A 55 22.38 34.54 20.88
N HIS A 56 22.85 35.79 21.02
CA HIS A 56 24.04 36.24 20.31
C HIS A 56 25.33 35.70 20.93
N ASP A 57 25.27 35.11 22.11
CA ASP A 57 26.41 34.48 22.79
C ASP A 57 26.56 33.01 22.35
N VAL A 58 27.50 32.78 21.44
CA VAL A 58 27.88 31.42 20.97
C VAL A 58 28.34 30.53 22.12
N ALA A 59 29.08 31.05 23.11
CA ALA A 59 29.55 30.26 24.23
C ALA A 59 28.38 29.82 25.11
N TYR A 60 27.38 30.68 25.31
CA TYR A 60 26.14 30.33 25.98
C TYR A 60 25.38 29.24 25.23
N ARG A 61 25.19 29.36 23.90
CA ARG A 61 24.51 28.34 23.08
C ARG A 61 25.17 26.96 23.18
N LYS A 62 26.50 26.91 23.07
CA LYS A 62 27.26 25.65 23.20
C LYS A 62 27.17 25.07 24.61
N LYS A 63 27.19 25.91 25.64
CA LYS A 63 27.05 25.49 27.03
C LYS A 63 25.66 24.90 27.31
N VAL A 64 24.60 25.54 26.79
CA VAL A 64 23.22 25.03 26.86
C VAL A 64 23.13 23.68 26.17
N HIS A 65 23.62 23.60 24.92
CA HIS A 65 23.60 22.36 24.15
C HIS A 65 24.29 21.22 24.89
N GLN A 66 25.54 21.42 25.33
CA GLN A 66 26.30 20.38 26.03
C GLN A 66 25.61 19.91 27.30
N SER A 67 25.03 20.82 28.09
CA SER A 67 24.30 20.42 29.29
C SER A 67 23.09 19.54 28.95
N MET A 68 22.34 19.87 27.90
CA MET A 68 21.22 19.03 27.46
C MET A 68 21.70 17.67 26.93
N VAL A 69 22.79 17.62 26.18
CA VAL A 69 23.39 16.35 25.74
C VAL A 69 23.71 15.45 26.93
N ASP A 70 24.36 16.01 27.96
CA ASP A 70 24.74 15.26 29.17
C ASP A 70 23.52 14.69 29.93
N HIS A 71 22.37 15.37 29.88
CA HIS A 71 21.17 14.98 30.63
C HIS A 71 20.15 14.17 29.81
N ILE A 72 20.06 14.36 28.49
CA ILE A 72 18.98 13.84 27.64
C ILE A 72 19.45 12.68 26.76
N GLN A 73 20.68 12.71 26.23
CA GLN A 73 21.18 11.68 25.30
C GLN A 73 21.02 10.24 25.84
N PRO A 74 21.30 9.93 27.13
CA PRO A 74 21.12 8.58 27.67
C PRO A 74 19.67 8.05 27.62
N TYR A 75 18.68 8.94 27.49
CA TYR A 75 17.27 8.57 27.33
C TYR A 75 16.87 8.49 25.86
N ALA A 76 17.40 9.39 25.02
CA ALA A 76 17.23 9.33 23.57
C ALA A 76 17.79 8.02 22.97
N ASP A 77 18.96 7.57 23.41
CA ASP A 77 19.60 6.33 22.94
C ASP A 77 18.80 5.06 23.26
N LYS A 78 17.85 5.13 24.20
CA LYS A 78 16.96 4.00 24.55
C LYS A 78 15.76 3.89 23.61
N VAL A 79 15.47 4.94 22.84
CA VAL A 79 14.28 5.00 21.99
C VAL A 79 14.62 5.17 20.52
N LEU A 80 15.63 5.98 20.20
CA LEU A 80 16.06 6.28 18.83
C LEU A 80 17.19 5.35 18.37
N LYS A 81 17.17 4.98 17.09
CA LYS A 81 18.13 4.09 16.46
C LYS A 81 19.36 4.87 15.99
N ASP A 82 20.37 5.05 16.84
CA ASP A 82 21.63 5.74 16.51
C ASP A 82 21.44 7.16 15.94
N TYR A 83 20.82 8.02 16.75
CA TYR A 83 20.67 9.46 16.45
C TYR A 83 21.66 10.28 17.28
N ARG A 84 22.17 11.36 16.68
CA ARG A 84 23.04 12.34 17.35
C ARG A 84 22.37 13.72 17.41
N PRO A 85 22.65 14.54 18.43
CA PRO A 85 22.08 15.87 18.55
C PRO A 85 22.80 16.85 17.61
N LEU A 86 22.02 17.68 16.92
CA LEU A 86 22.54 18.79 16.10
C LEU A 86 22.42 20.12 16.83
N VAL A 87 21.28 20.36 17.47
CA VAL A 87 21.05 21.54 18.31
C VAL A 87 20.11 21.18 19.45
N ALA A 88 20.39 21.77 20.61
CA ALA A 88 19.65 21.55 21.84
C ALA A 88 19.50 22.89 22.55
N ASN A 89 18.26 23.29 22.82
CA ASN A 89 17.96 24.61 23.35
C ASN A 89 16.68 24.61 24.20
N TYR A 90 16.61 25.53 25.16
CA TYR A 90 15.36 25.86 25.83
C TYR A 90 14.43 26.60 24.86
N ALA A 91 13.14 26.33 24.95
CA ALA A 91 12.04 26.99 24.26
C ALA A 91 11.06 27.54 25.30
N VAL A 92 11.10 28.85 25.49
CA VAL A 92 10.54 29.54 26.67
C VAL A 92 9.38 30.42 26.26
N LYS A 93 8.32 30.41 27.07
CA LYS A 93 7.19 31.33 26.93
C LYS A 93 7.07 32.20 28.16
N GLU A 94 7.41 33.47 28.00
CA GLU A 94 7.12 34.52 28.98
C GLU A 94 5.61 34.74 29.11
N VAL A 95 5.19 35.37 30.21
CA VAL A 95 3.78 35.66 30.45
C VAL A 95 3.30 36.75 29.50
N GLY A 96 2.26 36.47 28.71
CA GLY A 96 1.61 37.42 27.81
C GLY A 96 1.29 36.86 26.42
N GLU A 97 0.45 37.60 25.68
CA GLU A 97 0.01 37.27 24.31
C GLU A 97 1.18 37.18 23.31
N GLU A 98 2.24 37.97 23.52
CA GLU A 98 3.45 38.01 22.67
C GLU A 98 4.24 36.68 22.66
N SER A 99 3.88 35.73 23.52
CA SER A 99 4.46 34.38 23.51
C SER A 99 3.73 33.40 22.59
N PHE A 100 2.71 33.83 21.84
CA PHE A 100 2.10 33.03 20.78
C PHE A 100 3.17 32.57 19.77
N PHE A 101 3.09 31.31 19.35
CA PHE A 101 4.01 30.79 18.34
C PHE A 101 3.21 30.08 17.25
N ASP A 102 3.28 30.64 16.06
CA ASP A 102 2.46 30.22 14.93
C ASP A 102 2.85 28.81 14.43
N PHE A 103 1.95 28.20 13.67
CA PHE A 103 2.24 26.93 13.02
C PHE A 103 3.40 27.07 12.04
N HIS A 104 4.38 26.18 12.18
CA HIS A 104 5.55 26.15 11.34
C HIS A 104 6.07 24.71 11.21
N LEU A 105 7.08 24.56 10.36
CA LEU A 105 7.87 23.35 10.18
C LEU A 105 9.31 23.63 10.63
N ASP A 106 9.97 22.61 11.18
CA ASP A 106 11.39 22.69 11.49
C ASP A 106 12.23 22.62 10.20
N TRP A 107 13.45 23.15 10.27
CA TRP A 107 14.36 23.15 9.12
C TRP A 107 14.71 21.75 8.65
N ASN A 108 14.99 21.63 7.35
CA ASN A 108 15.72 20.48 6.83
C ASN A 108 17.13 20.50 7.42
N MET A 109 17.43 19.53 8.28
CA MET A 109 18.76 19.35 8.85
C MET A 109 19.51 18.16 8.24
N VAL A 110 18.86 17.42 7.34
CA VAL A 110 19.42 16.31 6.57
C VAL A 110 18.81 16.32 5.16
N ASP A 111 19.40 15.55 4.24
CA ASP A 111 18.77 15.26 2.95
C ASP A 111 17.56 14.33 3.17
N GLU A 112 16.36 14.93 3.13
CA GLU A 112 15.11 14.22 3.43
C GLU A 112 14.69 13.18 2.37
N ARG A 113 15.41 13.12 1.24
CA ARG A 113 15.28 12.05 0.25
C ARG A 113 16.00 10.77 0.69
N LYS A 114 17.00 10.91 1.57
CA LYS A 114 17.84 9.81 2.05
C LYS A 114 17.47 9.36 3.46
N SER A 115 17.08 10.30 4.33
CA SER A 115 16.74 10.00 5.72
C SER A 115 15.84 11.06 6.35
N ARG A 116 15.60 11.00 7.67
CA ARG A 116 14.79 12.01 8.37
C ARG A 116 15.43 12.45 9.69
N SER A 117 15.34 13.74 9.98
CA SER A 117 15.67 14.33 11.29
C SER A 117 14.41 14.51 12.14
N VAL A 118 14.59 14.51 13.46
CA VAL A 118 13.50 14.57 14.44
C VAL A 118 13.82 15.54 15.56
N THR A 119 12.79 16.10 16.18
CA THR A 119 12.91 16.87 17.43
C THR A 119 12.33 16.05 18.57
N ILE A 120 13.08 15.93 19.67
CA ILE A 120 12.52 15.57 20.98
C ILE A 120 12.17 16.86 21.70
N TRP A 121 10.88 17.10 21.93
CA TRP A 121 10.42 18.17 22.78
C TRP A 121 10.04 17.65 24.16
N VAL A 122 10.57 18.26 25.21
CA VAL A 122 10.33 17.82 26.59
C VAL A 122 9.73 18.96 27.41
N ALA A 123 8.66 18.66 28.14
CA ALA A 123 8.03 19.59 29.07
C ALA A 123 8.86 19.70 30.36
N LEU A 124 9.33 20.90 30.73
CA LEU A 124 9.92 21.14 32.06
C LEU A 124 8.92 21.67 33.10
N ASP A 125 7.77 22.11 32.61
CA ASP A 125 6.59 22.46 33.39
C ASP A 125 5.42 21.58 32.93
N ASP A 126 4.46 21.33 33.81
CA ASP A 126 3.14 20.87 33.35
C ASP A 126 2.60 21.88 32.34
N THR A 127 2.14 21.41 31.18
CA THR A 127 1.62 22.24 30.09
C THR A 127 0.16 21.99 29.81
N ASP A 128 -0.56 23.08 29.56
CA ASP A 128 -1.96 23.10 29.19
C ASP A 128 -2.25 24.24 28.21
N ALA A 129 -3.52 24.39 27.83
CA ALA A 129 -3.93 25.44 26.91
C ALA A 129 -3.70 26.86 27.46
N LYS A 130 -3.58 27.03 28.78
CA LYS A 130 -3.39 28.33 29.42
C LYS A 130 -1.94 28.77 29.42
N ASN A 131 -0.99 27.86 29.58
CA ASN A 131 0.45 28.20 29.63
C ASN A 131 1.23 27.86 28.33
N GLY A 132 0.50 27.52 27.26
CA GLY A 132 1.08 27.37 25.93
C GLY A 132 1.60 25.97 25.63
N ASN A 133 0.76 24.93 25.81
CA ASN A 133 1.07 23.57 25.37
C ASN A 133 1.33 23.46 23.85
N LEU A 134 1.95 22.36 23.42
CA LEU A 134 2.17 22.16 21.98
C LEU A 134 0.85 21.91 21.24
N TRP A 135 0.77 22.47 20.05
CA TRP A 135 -0.20 22.11 19.03
C TRP A 135 0.52 21.38 17.91
N ILE A 136 -0.13 20.37 17.36
CA ILE A 136 0.27 19.74 16.11
C ILE A 136 -0.89 19.80 15.12
N LEU A 137 -0.56 19.69 13.84
CA LEU A 137 -1.51 19.41 12.79
C LEU A 137 -1.36 17.93 12.42
N GLU A 138 -2.37 17.12 12.79
CA GLU A 138 -2.30 15.66 12.64
C GLU A 138 -2.02 15.26 11.18
N GLN A 139 -1.17 14.24 10.99
CA GLN A 139 -0.77 13.67 9.70
C GLN A 139 -0.05 14.63 8.72
N SER A 140 0.22 15.86 9.12
CA SER A 140 0.82 16.86 8.25
C SER A 140 2.26 16.55 7.81
N HIS A 141 2.93 15.59 8.47
CA HIS A 141 4.24 15.07 8.06
C HIS A 141 4.22 14.30 6.73
N ARG A 142 3.03 13.86 6.29
CA ARG A 142 2.80 13.18 5.02
C ARG A 142 2.61 14.13 3.85
N LEU A 143 2.48 15.43 4.12
CA LEU A 143 2.46 16.43 3.05
C LEU A 143 3.77 16.32 2.25
N PRO A 144 3.72 16.60 0.93
CA PRO A 144 4.87 16.37 0.07
C PRO A 144 6.14 17.09 0.57
N ALA A 145 7.29 16.50 0.26
CA ALA A 145 8.57 16.99 0.76
C ALA A 145 8.86 18.41 0.24
N THR A 146 9.15 19.33 1.15
CA THR A 146 9.56 20.69 0.82
C THR A 146 10.95 20.97 1.37
N TYR A 147 11.72 21.80 0.69
CA TYR A 147 12.94 22.37 1.26
C TYR A 147 12.56 23.48 2.24
N ARG A 148 13.16 23.47 3.43
CA ARG A 148 12.86 24.37 4.55
C ARG A 148 14.17 24.94 5.06
N CYS A 149 14.36 26.23 4.82
CA CYS A 149 15.56 26.98 5.19
C CYS A 149 15.19 28.16 6.12
N GLY A 150 16.18 28.97 6.50
CA GLY A 150 16.05 30.13 7.39
C GLY A 150 14.92 31.12 7.03
N PRO A 151 14.79 32.25 7.75
CA PRO A 151 13.53 33.00 7.97
C PRO A 151 12.88 33.71 6.77
N GLY A 152 13.15 33.28 5.54
CA GLY A 152 12.43 33.67 4.33
C GLY A 152 11.51 32.59 3.77
N LEU A 153 11.79 31.30 3.95
CA LEU A 153 11.01 30.23 3.33
C LEU A 153 9.95 29.65 4.28
N ARG A 154 9.02 30.51 4.67
CA ARG A 154 7.74 30.07 5.26
C ARG A 154 6.93 29.45 4.13
N LEU A 155 6.99 28.14 3.95
CA LEU A 155 6.02 27.48 3.08
C LEU A 155 4.62 27.75 3.62
N LEU A 156 3.90 28.58 2.89
CA LEU A 156 2.45 28.58 2.71
C LEU A 156 1.56 28.66 3.96
N ALA A 157 2.09 28.95 5.15
CA ALA A 157 1.30 29.21 6.35
C ALA A 157 0.66 30.62 6.38
N HIS A 158 0.69 31.36 5.26
CA HIS A 158 -0.04 32.63 5.10
C HIS A 158 -1.36 32.47 4.35
N ASP A 159 -1.70 31.26 3.87
CA ASP A 159 -3.07 30.96 3.47
C ASP A 159 -3.81 30.34 4.65
N ASP A 160 -4.73 31.12 5.22
CA ASP A 160 -5.71 30.64 6.20
C ASP A 160 -6.41 29.35 5.74
N GLU A 161 -6.44 29.08 4.43
CA GLU A 161 -7.13 27.94 3.81
C GLU A 161 -6.50 26.58 4.15
N LEU A 162 -5.17 26.46 4.33
CA LEU A 162 -4.54 25.20 4.77
C LEU A 162 -4.95 24.85 6.21
N PHE A 163 -5.05 25.85 7.08
CA PHE A 163 -5.47 25.69 8.48
C PHE A 163 -6.99 25.61 8.65
N LYS A 164 -7.76 26.04 7.65
CA LYS A 164 -9.21 25.80 7.52
C LYS A 164 -9.52 24.46 6.84
N HIS A 165 -8.51 23.76 6.32
CA HIS A 165 -8.70 22.51 5.62
C HIS A 165 -9.29 21.44 6.56
N LYS A 166 -10.51 20.99 6.28
CA LYS A 166 -11.35 20.17 7.17
C LYS A 166 -10.72 18.84 7.63
N LYS A 167 -9.69 18.39 6.92
CA LYS A 167 -9.01 17.11 7.14
C LYS A 167 -7.70 17.21 7.93
N LEU A 168 -7.15 18.42 8.10
CA LEU A 168 -5.98 18.66 8.93
C LEU A 168 -6.45 19.12 10.31
N ARG A 169 -6.46 18.19 11.28
CA ARG A 169 -6.97 18.45 12.63
C ARG A 169 -5.87 19.03 13.50
N LYS A 170 -6.12 20.24 14.01
CA LYS A 170 -5.31 20.83 15.08
C LYS A 170 -5.56 20.04 16.36
N ARG A 171 -4.51 19.43 16.90
CA ARG A 171 -4.54 18.73 18.18
C ARG A 171 -3.67 19.44 19.21
N ALA A 172 -4.24 19.64 20.39
CA ALA A 172 -3.55 20.17 21.55
C ALA A 172 -2.96 19.04 22.39
N LEU A 173 -1.70 19.17 22.79
CA LEU A 173 -0.95 18.15 23.52
C LEU A 173 -0.58 18.66 24.92
N PRO A 174 -1.51 18.62 25.89
CA PRO A 174 -1.17 18.89 27.29
C PRO A 174 -0.25 17.78 27.81
N MET A 175 0.81 18.14 28.52
CA MET A 175 1.88 17.23 28.94
C MET A 175 2.31 17.52 30.37
N LYS A 176 2.70 16.49 31.13
CA LYS A 176 3.28 16.65 32.47
C LYS A 176 4.77 16.94 32.39
N ALA A 177 5.30 17.60 33.42
CA ALA A 177 6.74 17.81 33.52
C ALA A 177 7.48 16.45 33.44
N GLY A 178 8.43 16.35 32.51
CA GLY A 178 9.16 15.12 32.18
C GLY A 178 8.57 14.29 31.04
N ASP A 179 7.36 14.57 30.57
CA ASP A 179 6.82 13.96 29.35
C ASP A 179 7.54 14.54 28.11
N ALA A 180 7.63 13.73 27.06
CA ALA A 180 8.23 14.11 25.78
C ALA A 180 7.35 13.76 24.58
N ILE A 181 7.48 14.54 23.51
CA ILE A 181 7.04 14.20 22.16
C ILE A 181 8.27 14.10 21.27
N ILE A 182 8.34 13.05 20.46
CA ILE A 182 9.34 12.91 19.40
C ILE A 182 8.60 13.04 18.08
N TYR A 183 8.90 14.06 17.28
CA TYR A 183 8.20 14.35 16.04
C TYR A 183 9.14 14.58 14.85
N SER A 184 8.65 14.29 13.65
CA SER A 184 9.34 14.56 12.39
C SER A 184 9.47 16.06 12.15
N HIS A 185 10.60 16.54 11.61
CA HIS A 185 10.71 17.95 11.20
C HIS A 185 9.70 18.37 10.10
N LYS A 186 9.01 17.40 9.48
CA LYS A 186 7.89 17.63 8.54
C LYS A 186 6.53 17.83 9.23
N LEU A 187 6.42 17.65 10.54
CA LEU A 187 5.15 17.81 11.26
C LEU A 187 4.91 19.29 11.58
N PHE A 188 3.78 19.84 11.12
CA PHE A 188 3.37 21.20 11.49
C PHE A 188 3.05 21.26 12.98
N HIS A 189 3.66 22.23 13.65
CA HIS A 189 3.47 22.43 15.08
C HIS A 189 3.52 23.92 15.45
N GLY A 190 2.92 24.25 16.59
CA GLY A 190 2.79 25.61 17.10
C GLY A 190 2.39 25.59 18.57
N SER A 191 2.02 26.73 19.15
CA SER A 191 1.52 26.76 20.54
C SER A 191 0.78 28.06 20.90
N PRO A 192 -0.25 28.01 21.78
CA PRO A 192 -0.96 29.19 22.27
C PRO A 192 -0.04 30.09 23.10
N PRO A 193 -0.41 31.37 23.33
CA PRO A 193 0.34 32.19 24.26
C PRO A 193 0.28 31.62 25.69
N ASN A 194 1.25 32.00 26.52
CA ASN A 194 1.25 31.73 27.94
C ASN A 194 0.50 32.84 28.68
N LEU A 195 -0.75 32.54 29.06
CA LEU A 195 -1.64 33.40 29.85
C LEU A 195 -1.71 32.95 31.33
N SER A 196 -0.73 32.17 31.77
CA SER A 196 -0.57 31.79 33.18
C SER A 196 0.13 32.89 33.98
N SER A 197 0.37 32.64 35.28
CA SER A 197 1.05 33.59 36.16
C SER A 197 2.58 33.39 36.22
N SER A 198 3.13 32.47 35.44
CA SER A 198 4.55 32.12 35.48
C SER A 198 5.10 31.76 34.11
N VAL A 199 6.41 31.92 33.94
CA VAL A 199 7.14 31.48 32.74
C VAL A 199 6.99 29.98 32.55
N ARG A 200 6.77 29.54 31.31
CA ARG A 200 6.72 28.11 30.92
C ARG A 200 7.98 27.75 30.17
N ILE A 201 8.69 26.74 30.66
CA ILE A 201 9.94 26.26 30.06
C ILE A 201 9.70 24.91 29.37
N GLY A 202 10.08 24.83 28.11
CA GLY A 202 10.22 23.58 27.35
C GLY A 202 11.64 23.44 26.80
N LEU A 203 11.93 22.28 26.23
CA LEU A 203 13.22 21.93 25.65
C LEU A 203 13.01 21.42 24.23
N ASN A 204 13.87 21.84 23.29
CA ASN A 204 13.99 21.25 21.96
C ASN A 204 15.33 20.53 21.86
N TYR A 205 15.31 19.29 21.38
CA TYR A 205 16.49 18.47 21.15
C TYR A 205 16.42 17.91 19.73
N ALA A 206 16.94 18.66 18.77
CA ALA A 206 16.89 18.31 17.35
C ALA A 206 18.03 17.34 17.02
N MET A 207 17.69 16.24 16.35
CA MET A 207 18.57 15.10 16.15
C MET A 207 18.56 14.61 14.71
N ALA A 208 19.69 14.07 14.28
CA ALA A 208 19.86 13.42 12.99
C ALA A 208 20.47 12.02 13.14
N PRO A 209 20.18 11.08 12.23
CA PRO A 209 20.88 9.80 12.12
C PRO A 209 22.39 9.97 12.09
N ARG A 210 23.13 9.26 12.93
CA ARG A 210 24.58 9.44 13.09
C ARG A 210 25.36 9.32 11.77
N GLU A 211 24.94 8.41 10.90
CA GLU A 211 25.56 8.14 9.61
C GLU A 211 25.19 9.16 8.51
N ILE A 212 24.21 10.04 8.76
CA ILE A 212 23.72 11.01 7.79
C ILE A 212 24.35 12.38 8.05
N PRO A 213 25.01 12.98 7.05
CA PRO A 213 25.55 14.33 7.15
C PRO A 213 24.47 15.36 7.47
N ALA A 214 24.83 16.37 8.27
CA ALA A 214 23.94 17.49 8.52
C ALA A 214 23.92 18.42 7.30
N MET A 215 22.73 18.90 6.95
CA MET A 215 22.49 19.76 5.80
C MET A 215 21.94 21.10 6.25
N HIS A 216 22.35 22.16 5.57
CA HIS A 216 21.74 23.48 5.67
C HIS A 216 21.36 23.96 4.27
N TYR A 217 20.12 24.40 4.13
CA TYR A 217 19.59 24.92 2.87
C TYR A 217 19.58 26.44 2.92
N ILE A 218 19.99 27.08 1.84
CA ILE A 218 20.05 28.54 1.70
C ILE A 218 19.22 28.92 0.49
N TRP A 219 18.20 29.75 0.72
CA TRP A 219 17.44 30.35 -0.35
C TRP A 219 18.05 31.68 -0.76
N SER A 220 18.11 31.93 -2.07
CA SER A 220 18.77 33.11 -2.65
C SER A 220 17.85 34.34 -2.78
N GLY A 221 16.56 34.22 -2.45
CA GLY A 221 15.58 35.32 -2.50
C GLY A 221 15.46 36.14 -1.21
N GLY A 222 14.91 37.35 -1.32
CA GLY A 222 14.55 38.18 -0.18
C GLY A 222 13.14 37.89 0.36
N PRO A 223 12.77 38.39 1.56
CA PRO A 223 11.45 38.17 2.17
C PRO A 223 10.22 38.64 1.36
N GLY A 224 10.42 39.31 0.22
CA GLY A 224 9.36 39.76 -0.70
C GLY A 224 9.28 38.99 -2.03
N ASP A 225 10.25 38.13 -2.35
CA ASP A 225 10.37 37.51 -3.68
C ASP A 225 9.54 36.23 -3.84
N LEU A 226 9.00 35.68 -2.74
CA LEU A 226 8.15 34.47 -2.75
C LEU A 226 6.85 34.64 -3.56
N LYS A 227 6.31 35.86 -3.65
CA LYS A 227 5.08 36.13 -4.42
C LYS A 227 5.33 36.47 -5.89
N SER A 228 6.56 36.88 -6.24
CA SER A 228 6.89 37.42 -7.57
C SER A 228 7.78 36.49 -8.42
N SER A 229 8.49 35.53 -7.81
CA SER A 229 9.29 34.54 -8.54
C SER A 229 9.53 33.25 -7.72
N PRO A 230 8.67 32.22 -7.88
CA PRO A 230 8.84 30.89 -7.24
C PRO A 230 10.03 30.06 -7.79
N THR A 231 10.81 30.61 -8.71
CA THR A 231 11.86 29.92 -9.47
C THR A 231 13.28 30.15 -8.95
N LEU A 232 13.44 30.81 -7.81
CA LEU A 232 14.77 31.10 -7.25
C LEU A 232 15.43 29.82 -6.70
N PRO A 233 16.71 29.55 -7.03
CA PRO A 233 17.39 28.32 -6.67
C PRO A 233 17.64 28.22 -5.16
N ILE A 234 17.61 26.97 -4.66
CA ILE A 234 17.98 26.61 -3.28
C ILE A 234 19.37 25.99 -3.30
N GLU A 235 20.27 26.54 -2.51
CA GLU A 235 21.60 25.98 -2.31
C GLU A 235 21.59 25.02 -1.12
N ALA A 236 21.95 23.75 -1.33
CA ALA A 236 22.10 22.78 -0.25
C ALA A 236 23.58 22.67 0.15
N ARG A 237 23.86 22.77 1.44
CA ARG A 237 25.22 22.72 1.97
C ARG A 237 25.34 21.64 3.04
N GLU A 238 26.32 20.76 2.88
CA GLU A 238 26.73 19.90 3.99
C GLU A 238 27.49 20.74 5.02
N VAL A 239 27.10 20.61 6.28
CA VAL A 239 27.65 21.41 7.38
C VAL A 239 28.13 20.51 8.52
N GLU A 240 29.13 20.98 9.25
CA GLU A 240 29.51 20.35 10.53
C GLU A 240 28.38 20.51 11.55
N ASP A 241 28.19 19.53 12.46
CA ASP A 241 27.12 19.60 13.48
C ASP A 241 27.17 20.90 14.31
N ASP A 242 28.37 21.44 14.58
CA ASP A 242 28.58 22.69 15.33
C ASP A 242 28.03 23.95 14.60
N PHE A 243 27.69 23.85 13.32
CA PHE A 243 27.12 24.94 12.52
C PHE A 243 25.87 25.55 13.17
N PHE A 244 24.95 24.72 13.66
CA PHE A 244 23.69 25.17 14.25
C PHE A 244 23.87 25.87 15.61
N LEU A 245 25.05 25.71 16.24
CA LEU A 245 25.42 26.36 17.50
C LEU A 245 26.27 27.62 17.29
N SER A 246 27.05 27.66 16.21
CA SER A 246 28.05 28.70 15.95
C SER A 246 27.53 29.82 15.05
N CYS A 247 26.56 29.55 14.17
CA CYS A 247 26.01 30.55 13.26
C CYS A 247 24.72 31.18 13.83
N ILE A 248 24.57 32.49 13.73
CA ILE A 248 23.24 33.12 13.84
C ILE A 248 22.65 33.06 12.45
N ILE A 249 21.51 32.37 12.33
CA ILE A 249 20.93 31.97 11.05
C ILE A 249 20.28 33.21 10.42
N ASN A 250 21.08 33.86 9.58
CA ASN A 250 20.84 35.02 8.69
C ASN A 250 22.16 35.74 8.35
N ASP A 251 23.26 35.43 9.05
CA ASP A 251 24.59 35.93 8.70
C ASP A 251 25.21 35.06 7.60
N SER A 252 25.05 35.49 6.35
CA SER A 252 25.60 34.81 5.15
C SER A 252 27.13 34.72 5.15
N GLY A 253 27.83 35.50 5.98
CA GLY A 253 29.28 35.47 6.13
C GLY A 253 29.78 34.28 6.96
N ALA A 254 29.03 33.87 7.98
CA ALA A 254 29.42 32.80 8.89
C ALA A 254 29.30 31.40 8.27
N ALA A 255 28.32 31.20 7.38
CA ALA A 255 28.05 29.90 6.77
C ALA A 255 29.21 29.33 5.94
N LYS A 256 30.03 30.19 5.30
CA LYS A 256 31.17 29.76 4.49
C LYS A 256 32.29 29.08 5.29
N LYS A 257 32.38 29.32 6.60
CA LYS A 257 33.46 28.80 7.45
C LYS A 257 33.25 27.36 7.92
N HIS A 258 32.00 26.89 7.92
CA HIS A 258 31.57 25.59 8.45
C HIS A 258 30.90 24.68 7.40
N THR A 259 31.13 24.98 6.11
CA THR A 259 30.60 24.20 4.98
C THR A 259 31.65 23.20 4.50
N LEU A 260 31.26 21.93 4.34
CA LEU A 260 32.13 20.85 3.88
C LEU A 260 32.04 20.62 2.36
N SER A 261 30.88 20.84 1.74
CA SER A 261 30.67 20.71 0.29
C SER A 261 29.50 21.58 -0.20
N LEU A 262 29.49 21.89 -1.51
CA LEU A 262 28.49 22.73 -2.17
C LEU A 262 27.81 21.96 -3.29
N ASP A 263 26.60 21.46 -3.05
CA ASP A 263 25.72 20.96 -4.11
C ASP A 263 24.63 22.02 -4.37
N VAL A 264 24.76 22.74 -5.48
CA VAL A 264 23.74 23.69 -5.92
C VAL A 264 22.62 22.90 -6.59
N ILE A 265 21.51 22.71 -5.88
CA ILE A 265 20.30 22.10 -6.43
C ILE A 265 19.43 23.21 -7.04
N GLN A 266 19.43 23.35 -8.36
CA GLN A 266 18.48 24.23 -9.03
C GLN A 266 17.11 23.56 -9.09
N GLU A 267 16.33 23.70 -8.02
CA GLU A 267 14.92 23.31 -7.99
C GLU A 267 14.01 24.54 -7.85
N THR A 268 12.91 24.53 -8.59
CA THR A 268 11.84 25.53 -8.53
C THR A 268 11.00 25.24 -7.29
N LEU A 269 10.83 26.20 -6.39
CA LEU A 269 9.84 26.12 -5.31
C LEU A 269 8.44 26.27 -5.91
N ALA A 270 7.89 25.19 -6.46
CA ALA A 270 6.47 25.12 -6.72
C ALA A 270 5.77 25.03 -5.36
N ALA A 271 5.11 26.10 -4.95
CA ALA A 271 4.09 26.01 -3.91
C ALA A 271 3.08 24.95 -4.38
N TYR A 272 2.83 23.92 -3.56
CA TYR A 272 1.78 22.96 -3.87
C TYR A 272 0.44 23.70 -3.96
N SER A 273 -0.27 23.48 -5.05
CA SER A 273 -1.64 23.93 -5.24
C SER A 273 -2.56 23.23 -4.24
N GLN A 274 -3.68 23.88 -3.90
CA GLN A 274 -4.74 23.29 -3.09
C GLN A 274 -5.21 21.94 -3.67
N ASP A 275 -5.14 21.78 -4.99
CA ASP A 275 -5.48 20.55 -5.69
C ASP A 275 -4.48 19.42 -5.42
N GLU A 276 -3.17 19.71 -5.32
CA GLU A 276 -2.16 18.71 -4.93
C GLU A 276 -2.28 18.29 -3.46
N VAL A 277 -2.66 19.22 -2.57
CA VAL A 277 -2.96 18.92 -1.16
C VAL A 277 -4.27 18.12 -1.05
N ASN A 278 -5.30 18.47 -1.81
CA ASN A 278 -6.56 17.72 -1.87
C ASN A 278 -6.35 16.32 -2.46
N GLN A 279 -5.49 16.19 -3.47
CA GLN A 279 -5.10 14.92 -4.07
C GLN A 279 -4.36 14.03 -3.07
N HIS A 280 -3.42 14.57 -2.28
CA HIS A 280 -2.74 13.80 -1.23
C HIS A 280 -3.65 13.38 -0.08
N ILE A 281 -4.70 14.17 0.19
CA ILE A 281 -5.66 13.90 1.24
C ILE A 281 -6.84 13.01 0.74
N ILE A 282 -6.88 12.74 -0.57
CA ILE A 282 -7.66 11.70 -1.23
C ILE A 282 -6.69 10.82 -2.02
N ASP A 283 -5.50 10.59 -1.48
CA ASP A 283 -4.76 9.42 -1.90
C ASP A 283 -5.55 8.29 -1.24
N ILE A 284 -6.49 7.77 -2.02
CA ILE A 284 -6.93 6.40 -1.88
C ILE A 284 -5.63 5.65 -1.65
N ASP A 285 -5.44 5.18 -0.42
CA ASP A 285 -4.34 4.29 -0.13
C ASP A 285 -4.66 3.03 -0.93
N GLN A 286 -4.23 3.01 -2.18
CA GLN A 286 -4.54 1.95 -3.14
C GLN A 286 -4.00 0.64 -2.59
N GLU A 287 -2.91 0.72 -1.82
CA GLU A 287 -2.36 -0.40 -1.07
C GLU A 287 -3.31 -0.86 0.05
N CYS A 288 -3.88 0.06 0.82
CA CYS A 288 -4.93 -0.24 1.80
C CYS A 288 -6.18 -0.85 1.15
N LEU A 289 -6.75 -0.24 0.10
CA LEU A 289 -7.87 -0.84 -0.62
C LEU A 289 -7.52 -2.21 -1.21
N ARG A 290 -6.30 -2.40 -1.71
CA ARG A 290 -5.82 -3.68 -2.23
C ARG A 290 -5.73 -4.75 -1.15
N GLN A 291 -5.16 -4.42 0.00
CA GLN A 291 -4.92 -5.35 1.10
C GLN A 291 -6.19 -5.65 1.91
N GLN A 292 -6.87 -4.61 2.40
CA GLN A 292 -8.00 -4.76 3.32
C GLN A 292 -9.37 -4.60 2.64
N GLY A 293 -9.45 -4.04 1.43
CA GLY A 293 -10.69 -3.92 0.67
C GLY A 293 -11.58 -2.75 1.07
N TYR A 294 -11.12 -1.92 2.01
CA TYR A 294 -11.82 -0.70 2.42
C TYR A 294 -10.86 0.37 2.93
N HIS A 295 -11.30 1.61 2.95
CA HIS A 295 -10.58 2.73 3.51
C HIS A 295 -11.58 3.74 4.10
N VAL A 296 -11.34 4.19 5.34
CA VAL A 296 -12.16 5.23 5.97
C VAL A 296 -11.59 6.59 5.58
N VAL A 297 -12.36 7.35 4.82
CA VAL A 297 -12.01 8.69 4.36
C VAL A 297 -12.59 9.70 5.35
N GLY A 298 -11.71 10.37 6.11
CA GLY A 298 -12.13 11.37 7.09
C GLY A 298 -12.51 12.72 6.47
N SER A 299 -13.43 13.44 7.12
CA SER A 299 -13.69 14.88 6.90
C SER A 299 -13.97 15.29 5.44
N LEU A 300 -14.78 14.51 4.72
CA LEU A 300 -15.25 14.80 3.35
C LEU A 300 -16.29 15.92 3.31
N PHE A 301 -17.20 15.96 4.30
CA PHE A 301 -18.33 16.90 4.32
C PHE A 301 -18.37 17.70 5.62
N ASP A 302 -18.76 18.97 5.55
CA ASP A 302 -19.02 19.73 6.77
C ASP A 302 -20.41 19.43 7.36
N GLN A 303 -20.60 19.85 8.61
CA GLN A 303 -21.84 19.67 9.33
C GLN A 303 -23.05 20.34 8.65
N GLN A 304 -22.85 21.44 7.91
CA GLN A 304 -23.93 22.14 7.24
C GLN A 304 -24.43 21.34 6.02
N THR A 305 -23.51 20.79 5.23
CA THR A 305 -23.83 19.86 4.14
C THR A 305 -24.55 18.63 4.65
N ILE A 306 -24.01 18.00 5.71
CA ILE A 306 -24.63 16.81 6.32
C ILE A 306 -26.04 17.12 6.82
N GLN A 307 -26.24 18.22 7.55
CA GLN A 307 -27.56 18.58 8.06
C GLN A 307 -28.57 18.83 6.93
N ARG A 308 -28.15 19.52 5.86
CA ARG A 308 -29.01 19.76 4.68
C ARG A 308 -29.48 18.44 4.04
N TRP A 309 -28.60 17.44 3.95
CA TRP A 309 -28.95 16.12 3.42
C TRP A 309 -29.86 15.32 4.36
N ILE A 310 -29.69 15.47 5.68
CA ILE A 310 -30.61 14.89 6.67
C ILE A 310 -32.01 15.50 6.49
N ASP A 311 -32.12 16.83 6.47
CA ASP A 311 -33.41 17.52 6.36
C ASP A 311 -34.16 17.11 5.08
N TRP A 312 -33.43 17.03 3.96
CA TRP A 312 -33.98 16.57 2.68
C TRP A 312 -34.46 15.11 2.75
N ALA A 313 -33.65 14.21 3.33
CA ALA A 313 -34.01 12.80 3.46
C ALA A 313 -35.17 12.59 4.46
N GLU A 314 -35.30 13.44 5.48
CA GLU A 314 -36.44 13.43 6.39
C GLU A 314 -37.75 13.73 5.67
N GLU A 315 -37.76 14.77 4.82
CA GLU A 315 -38.92 15.19 4.03
C GLU A 315 -39.29 14.17 2.95
N HIS A 316 -38.30 13.67 2.20
CA HIS A 316 -38.54 12.92 0.98
C HIS A 316 -38.44 11.40 1.12
N ILE A 317 -37.82 10.88 2.19
CA ILE A 317 -37.59 9.43 2.35
C ILE A 317 -38.20 8.92 3.66
N ILE A 318 -37.74 9.43 4.81
CA ILE A 318 -38.05 8.84 6.13
C ILE A 318 -39.56 8.84 6.39
N GLN A 319 -40.28 9.89 6.00
CA GLN A 319 -41.74 9.95 6.16
C GLN A 319 -42.49 8.89 5.34
N GLN A 320 -41.99 8.54 4.17
CA GLN A 320 -42.65 7.62 3.23
C GLN A 320 -42.43 6.16 3.60
N VAL A 321 -41.33 5.86 4.30
CA VAL A 321 -40.95 4.49 4.71
C VAL A 321 -41.25 4.21 6.18
N LYS A 322 -42.11 5.03 6.80
CA LYS A 322 -42.65 4.76 8.15
C LYS A 322 -43.41 3.44 8.15
N GLY A 323 -42.86 2.43 8.84
CA GLY A 323 -43.41 1.07 8.91
C GLY A 323 -42.51 -0.01 8.33
N TYR A 324 -41.39 0.36 7.69
CA TYR A 324 -40.34 -0.57 7.29
C TYR A 324 -39.16 -0.51 8.26
N ASP A 325 -38.72 -1.63 8.80
CA ASP A 325 -37.58 -1.65 9.74
C ASP A 325 -36.24 -1.33 9.05
N PHE A 326 -36.11 -1.74 7.79
CA PHE A 326 -35.00 -1.46 6.90
C PHE A 326 -35.54 -1.01 5.54
N TYR A 327 -34.96 0.05 4.98
CA TYR A 327 -35.26 0.54 3.65
C TYR A 327 -33.99 0.96 2.93
N THR A 328 -33.96 0.75 1.63
CA THR A 328 -32.95 1.31 0.73
C THR A 328 -33.64 1.82 -0.51
N SER A 329 -33.25 2.99 -0.99
CA SER A 329 -33.94 3.67 -2.09
C SER A 329 -33.78 2.95 -3.41
N HIS A 330 -32.97 1.90 -3.51
CA HIS A 330 -32.96 1.05 -4.70
C HIS A 330 -34.13 0.04 -4.76
N TRP A 331 -35.00 -0.03 -3.76
CA TRP A 331 -36.23 -0.82 -3.82
C TRP A 331 -37.40 -0.01 -4.36
N ASP A 332 -38.13 -0.55 -5.35
CA ASP A 332 -39.39 0.02 -5.85
C ASP A 332 -40.49 -0.13 -4.79
N ILE A 333 -40.59 0.85 -3.89
CA ILE A 333 -41.70 0.94 -2.93
C ILE A 333 -42.68 2.00 -3.42
N PRO A 334 -43.99 1.66 -3.57
CA PRO A 334 -44.99 2.62 -3.99
C PRO A 334 -44.99 3.88 -3.10
N GLY A 335 -44.83 5.04 -3.73
CA GLY A 335 -44.77 6.33 -3.05
C GLY A 335 -43.36 6.83 -2.73
N CYS A 336 -42.34 5.96 -2.77
CA CYS A 336 -40.94 6.34 -2.64
C CYS A 336 -40.37 6.79 -3.98
N GLU A 337 -39.97 8.07 -4.07
CA GLU A 337 -39.47 8.68 -5.30
C GLU A 337 -37.99 8.33 -5.53
N THR A 338 -37.68 7.05 -5.66
CA THR A 338 -36.34 6.46 -5.83
C THR A 338 -35.47 7.17 -6.87
N GLU A 339 -36.02 7.52 -8.02
CA GLU A 339 -35.29 8.25 -9.06
C GLU A 339 -34.90 9.66 -8.61
N LYS A 340 -35.74 10.33 -7.80
CA LYS A 340 -35.42 11.65 -7.26
C LYS A 340 -34.28 11.62 -6.25
N VAL A 341 -34.13 10.54 -5.48
CA VAL A 341 -32.97 10.35 -4.60
C VAL A 341 -31.69 10.35 -5.43
N HIS A 342 -31.67 9.60 -6.53
CA HIS A 342 -30.52 9.57 -7.43
C HIS A 342 -30.25 10.93 -8.07
N GLU A 343 -31.28 11.59 -8.61
CA GLU A 343 -31.14 12.90 -9.25
C GLU A 343 -30.62 13.97 -8.28
N TYR A 344 -31.17 14.04 -7.07
CA TYR A 344 -30.77 15.00 -6.05
C TYR A 344 -29.29 14.83 -5.66
N PHE A 345 -28.89 13.62 -5.26
CA PHE A 345 -27.51 13.38 -4.81
C PHE A 345 -26.50 13.38 -5.96
N SER A 346 -26.91 13.05 -7.19
CA SER A 346 -26.07 13.20 -8.38
C SER A 346 -25.74 14.67 -8.66
N GLN A 347 -26.69 15.58 -8.46
CA GLN A 347 -26.44 17.03 -8.59
C GLN A 347 -25.57 17.57 -7.45
N GLU A 348 -25.79 17.07 -6.22
CA GLU A 348 -25.10 17.55 -5.03
C GLU A 348 -23.64 17.07 -4.94
N LEU A 349 -23.36 15.85 -5.41
CA LEU A 349 -22.10 15.15 -5.15
C LEU A 349 -21.41 14.60 -6.39
N GLY A 350 -22.10 14.54 -7.54
CA GLY A 350 -21.62 13.87 -8.74
C GLY A 350 -20.35 14.45 -9.33
N ASP A 351 -20.24 15.78 -9.41
CA ASP A 351 -19.04 16.42 -9.94
C ASP A 351 -17.87 16.31 -8.95
N GLN A 352 -18.14 16.48 -7.65
CA GLN A 352 -17.14 16.32 -6.61
C GLN A 352 -16.54 14.89 -6.58
N ILE A 353 -17.35 13.86 -6.82
CA ILE A 353 -16.87 12.48 -6.95
C ILE A 353 -16.00 12.30 -8.20
N LYS A 354 -16.33 12.92 -9.33
CA LYS A 354 -15.46 12.83 -10.53
C LYS A 354 -14.12 13.51 -10.28
N ASP A 355 -14.11 14.61 -9.53
CA ASP A 355 -12.89 15.31 -9.16
C ASP A 355 -12.05 14.46 -8.19
N TRP A 356 -12.68 13.80 -7.22
CA TRP A 356 -12.00 12.89 -6.29
C TRP A 356 -11.50 11.60 -6.96
N PHE A 357 -12.22 11.10 -7.95
CA PHE A 357 -11.95 9.82 -8.60
C PHE A 357 -11.91 9.98 -10.12
N PRO A 358 -10.86 10.59 -10.72
CA PRO A 358 -10.83 10.94 -12.14
C PRO A 358 -10.87 9.74 -13.10
N ALA A 359 -10.40 8.58 -12.64
CA ALA A 359 -10.48 7.30 -13.39
C ALA A 359 -11.86 6.62 -13.26
N TYR A 360 -12.74 7.13 -12.42
CA TYR A 360 -14.04 6.56 -12.11
C TYR A 360 -15.17 7.54 -12.43
N ARG A 361 -16.39 7.02 -12.40
CA ARG A 361 -17.62 7.80 -12.51
C ARG A 361 -18.65 7.25 -11.53
N PRO A 362 -19.51 8.10 -10.95
CA PRO A 362 -20.64 7.61 -10.17
C PRO A 362 -21.70 7.01 -11.10
N ALA A 363 -22.12 5.77 -10.81
CA ALA A 363 -23.14 5.06 -11.57
C ALA A 363 -24.52 5.12 -10.89
N LEU A 364 -24.55 5.04 -9.55
CA LEU A 364 -25.78 4.97 -8.76
C LEU A 364 -25.61 5.71 -7.43
N PHE A 365 -26.66 6.45 -7.05
CA PHE A 365 -26.79 7.12 -5.75
C PHE A 365 -28.06 6.59 -5.10
N TYR A 366 -27.97 6.20 -3.83
CA TYR A 366 -29.11 5.66 -3.09
C TYR A 366 -28.99 5.96 -1.61
N ALA A 367 -30.12 6.05 -0.91
CA ALA A 367 -30.17 6.23 0.53
C ALA A 367 -30.59 4.93 1.22
N LEU A 368 -30.05 4.68 2.41
CA LEU A 368 -30.42 3.57 3.27
C LEU A 368 -30.90 4.10 4.62
N VAL A 369 -32.02 3.57 5.07
CA VAL A 369 -32.68 3.92 6.33
C VAL A 369 -32.84 2.67 7.19
N LYS A 370 -32.32 2.71 8.42
CA LYS A 370 -32.68 1.75 9.47
C LYS A 370 -33.54 2.44 10.51
N GLN A 371 -34.73 1.91 10.77
CA GLN A 371 -35.60 2.46 11.82
C GLN A 371 -35.12 2.04 13.21
N PRO A 372 -35.33 2.89 14.23
CA PRO A 372 -34.94 2.56 15.60
C PRO A 372 -35.57 1.26 16.09
N ASN A 373 -34.75 0.34 16.59
CA ASN A 373 -35.19 -0.88 17.28
C ASN A 373 -36.02 -1.86 16.42
N GLY A 374 -35.95 -1.74 15.09
CA GLY A 374 -36.58 -2.67 14.14
C GLY A 374 -35.73 -3.92 13.87
N ASP A 375 -36.31 -4.93 13.21
CA ASP A 375 -35.57 -6.09 12.70
C ASP A 375 -34.87 -5.73 11.38
N ASN A 376 -33.70 -5.09 11.51
CA ASN A 376 -32.96 -4.51 10.39
C ASN A 376 -31.48 -4.89 10.39
N GLN A 377 -31.17 -6.06 10.94
CA GLN A 377 -29.85 -6.67 10.80
C GLN A 377 -29.59 -7.00 9.32
N VAL A 378 -28.38 -6.74 8.87
CA VAL A 378 -27.89 -7.17 7.57
C VAL A 378 -26.82 -8.22 7.81
N PHE A 379 -27.08 -9.44 7.34
CA PHE A 379 -26.16 -10.58 7.46
C PHE A 379 -24.91 -10.39 6.59
N PRO A 380 -23.80 -11.13 6.86
CA PRO A 380 -22.61 -11.08 6.01
C PRO A 380 -22.93 -11.35 4.55
N HIS A 381 -22.60 -10.39 3.68
CA HIS A 381 -22.82 -10.46 2.24
C HIS A 381 -21.77 -9.65 1.49
N GLN A 382 -21.76 -9.80 0.17
CA GLN A 382 -21.06 -8.93 -0.77
C GLN A 382 -22.10 -8.18 -1.60
N ASP A 383 -21.73 -7.01 -2.09
CA ASP A 383 -22.56 -6.27 -3.04
C ASP A 383 -22.51 -6.92 -4.43
N TRP A 384 -23.44 -6.55 -5.32
CA TRP A 384 -23.41 -7.05 -6.69
C TRP A 384 -22.17 -6.56 -7.42
N SER A 385 -21.58 -7.44 -8.24
CA SER A 385 -20.66 -6.97 -9.27
C SER A 385 -21.47 -6.28 -10.37
N ILE A 386 -21.02 -5.10 -10.76
CA ILE A 386 -21.69 -4.24 -11.75
C ILE A 386 -20.73 -3.74 -12.83
N VAL A 387 -19.51 -4.25 -12.82
CA VAL A 387 -18.47 -3.99 -13.82
C VAL A 387 -17.87 -5.32 -14.20
N ASP A 388 -17.19 -5.34 -15.32
CA ASP A 388 -16.34 -6.48 -15.61
C ASP A 388 -15.09 -6.32 -14.76
N GLU A 389 -15.07 -7.03 -13.65
CA GLU A 389 -14.00 -6.88 -12.69
C GLU A 389 -12.64 -7.20 -13.36
N ALA A 390 -12.61 -8.06 -14.41
CA ALA A 390 -11.42 -8.32 -15.23
C ALA A 390 -10.74 -7.07 -15.81
N PHE A 391 -11.48 -5.96 -15.99
CA PHE A 391 -10.99 -4.71 -16.56
C PHE A 391 -10.93 -3.55 -15.56
N GLY A 392 -11.24 -3.81 -14.28
CA GLY A 392 -11.25 -2.79 -13.23
C GLY A 392 -12.37 -2.96 -12.21
N ARG A 393 -12.12 -2.49 -10.99
CA ARG A 393 -12.99 -2.68 -9.83
C ARG A 393 -14.09 -1.64 -9.74
N SER A 394 -15.13 -1.97 -8.98
CA SER A 394 -16.14 -0.99 -8.58
C SER A 394 -16.14 -0.84 -7.07
N TYR A 395 -16.38 0.37 -6.60
CA TYR A 395 -16.36 0.68 -5.17
C TYR A 395 -17.70 1.28 -4.73
N LEU A 396 -18.00 1.09 -3.45
CA LEU A 396 -19.08 1.74 -2.74
C LEU A 396 -18.47 2.83 -1.84
N LEU A 397 -18.86 4.07 -2.07
CA LEU A 397 -18.67 5.17 -1.14
C LEU A 397 -19.89 5.24 -0.20
N TRP A 398 -19.68 4.84 1.04
CA TRP A 398 -20.70 4.71 2.08
C TRP A 398 -20.57 5.88 3.06
N ILE A 399 -21.56 6.76 3.10
CA ILE A 399 -21.51 8.03 3.82
C ILE A 399 -22.60 8.04 4.90
N PRO A 400 -22.26 7.89 6.20
CA PRO A 400 -23.25 8.02 7.25
C PRO A 400 -23.69 9.48 7.36
N LEU A 401 -25.00 9.69 7.41
CA LEU A 401 -25.59 11.01 7.67
C LEU A 401 -25.93 11.16 9.15
N THR A 402 -26.20 10.07 9.87
CA THR A 402 -26.46 10.08 11.31
C THR A 402 -25.58 9.07 12.06
N THR A 403 -25.24 9.41 13.31
CA THR A 403 -24.39 8.57 14.18
C THR A 403 -25.24 7.57 14.97
N PRO A 404 -24.86 6.27 15.04
CA PRO A 404 -25.48 5.35 16.00
C PRO A 404 -25.05 5.67 17.43
N LYS A 405 -25.95 5.53 18.42
CA LYS A 405 -25.63 5.73 19.85
C LYS A 405 -24.77 4.60 20.45
N GLU A 406 -24.91 3.36 19.97
CA GLU A 406 -24.15 2.19 20.42
C GLU A 406 -23.78 1.27 19.23
N GLY A 407 -22.55 0.71 19.23
CA GLY A 407 -22.04 -0.24 18.24
C GLY A 407 -21.37 0.37 17.00
N ALA A 408 -20.53 -0.42 16.32
CA ALA A 408 -19.97 -0.03 15.02
C ALA A 408 -21.07 0.12 13.98
N ALA A 409 -20.89 1.12 13.10
CA ALA A 409 -21.83 1.43 12.04
C ALA A 409 -21.91 0.26 11.04
N ILE A 410 -20.78 -0.32 10.69
CA ILE A 410 -20.66 -1.40 9.73
C ILE A 410 -19.48 -2.28 10.14
N ASP A 411 -19.65 -3.58 10.02
CA ASP A 411 -18.60 -4.55 10.29
C ASP A 411 -18.08 -5.06 8.95
N VAL A 412 -16.77 -5.02 8.77
CA VAL A 412 -16.09 -5.45 7.55
C VAL A 412 -15.16 -6.62 7.83
N PHE A 413 -15.05 -7.54 6.89
CA PHE A 413 -14.09 -8.63 6.97
C PHE A 413 -12.89 -8.26 6.11
N SER A 414 -11.85 -7.72 6.74
CA SER A 414 -10.66 -7.19 6.06
C SER A 414 -10.05 -8.22 5.09
N GLY A 415 -9.84 -7.81 3.84
CA GLY A 415 -9.25 -8.65 2.79
C GLY A 415 -10.20 -9.69 2.17
N SER A 416 -11.45 -9.78 2.62
CA SER A 416 -12.41 -10.80 2.17
C SER A 416 -12.79 -10.74 0.70
N HIS A 417 -12.66 -9.57 0.06
CA HIS A 417 -12.79 -9.41 -1.39
C HIS A 417 -11.80 -10.27 -2.18
N ARG A 418 -10.69 -10.68 -1.55
CA ARG A 418 -9.69 -11.58 -2.14
C ARG A 418 -10.06 -13.05 -1.94
N TYR A 419 -10.68 -13.42 -0.83
CA TYR A 419 -10.95 -14.82 -0.50
C TYR A 419 -12.24 -15.40 -1.09
N PHE A 420 -13.18 -14.54 -1.50
CA PHE A 420 -14.51 -14.94 -1.98
C PHE A 420 -14.78 -14.44 -3.41
N PRO A 421 -14.18 -15.05 -4.45
CA PRO A 421 -14.25 -14.58 -5.83
C PRO A 421 -15.49 -15.08 -6.60
N GLN A 422 -16.53 -15.55 -5.90
CA GLN A 422 -17.72 -16.03 -6.60
C GLN A 422 -18.40 -14.94 -7.42
N GLU A 423 -19.16 -15.36 -8.42
CA GLU A 423 -20.04 -14.49 -9.18
C GLU A 423 -21.02 -13.76 -8.26
N ARG A 424 -21.25 -12.47 -8.53
CA ARG A 424 -22.13 -11.62 -7.72
C ARG A 424 -23.11 -10.91 -8.62
N GLY A 425 -24.41 -11.10 -8.38
CA GLY A 425 -25.43 -10.54 -9.24
C GLY A 425 -26.83 -11.03 -8.90
N ARG A 426 -27.78 -10.77 -9.80
CA ARG A 426 -29.19 -11.06 -9.58
C ARG A 426 -29.46 -12.57 -9.60
N GLY A 427 -30.14 -13.08 -8.57
CA GLY A 427 -30.47 -14.51 -8.47
C GLY A 427 -29.26 -15.41 -8.22
N ILE A 428 -28.08 -14.83 -7.96
CA ILE A 428 -26.87 -15.56 -7.57
C ILE A 428 -26.81 -15.56 -6.04
N ALA A 429 -26.58 -16.73 -5.44
CA ALA A 429 -26.48 -16.87 -4.00
C ALA A 429 -25.35 -16.00 -3.45
N SER A 430 -25.62 -15.25 -2.39
CA SER A 430 -24.61 -14.43 -1.71
C SER A 430 -23.63 -15.32 -0.94
N VAL A 431 -22.47 -14.79 -0.54
CA VAL A 431 -21.58 -15.50 0.41
C VAL A 431 -22.39 -15.96 1.62
N GLY A 432 -23.26 -15.11 2.16
CA GLY A 432 -24.10 -15.41 3.33
C GLY A 432 -24.93 -16.69 3.19
N ASP A 433 -25.40 -16.99 1.98
CA ASP A 433 -26.20 -18.19 1.70
C ASP A 433 -25.35 -19.47 1.63
N LEU A 434 -24.03 -19.33 1.40
CA LEU A 434 -23.04 -20.42 1.36
C LEU A 434 -22.38 -20.67 2.73
N LEU A 435 -22.64 -19.82 3.72
CA LEU A 435 -21.89 -19.75 4.97
C LEU A 435 -22.62 -20.40 6.14
N HIS A 436 -22.42 -21.71 6.30
CA HIS A 436 -22.67 -22.39 7.59
C HIS A 436 -21.43 -22.39 8.52
N SER A 437 -20.29 -21.79 8.14
CA SER A 437 -18.99 -22.04 8.81
C SER A 437 -18.06 -20.80 8.98
N MET A 438 -18.58 -19.60 9.24
CA MET A 438 -17.73 -18.44 9.63
C MET A 438 -17.45 -18.34 11.14
N GLU A 439 -17.50 -19.45 11.88
CA GLU A 439 -16.95 -19.49 13.23
C GLU A 439 -15.42 -19.30 13.16
N GLY A 440 -14.92 -18.19 13.70
CA GLY A 440 -13.49 -17.91 13.86
C GLY A 440 -12.85 -16.91 12.89
N LEU A 441 -13.61 -16.31 11.95
CA LEU A 441 -13.11 -15.21 11.12
C LEU A 441 -13.25 -13.86 11.85
N GLU A 442 -12.13 -13.18 12.03
CA GLU A 442 -12.07 -11.85 12.64
C GLU A 442 -12.71 -10.80 11.71
N TYR A 443 -13.49 -9.90 12.28
CA TYR A 443 -14.07 -8.76 11.59
C TYR A 443 -13.70 -7.46 12.31
N THR A 444 -13.63 -6.38 11.55
CA THR A 444 -13.35 -5.04 12.07
C THR A 444 -14.65 -4.27 12.20
N CYS A 445 -14.92 -3.83 13.42
CA CYS A 445 -16.04 -2.95 13.76
C CYS A 445 -15.67 -1.50 13.40
N LEU A 446 -16.29 -0.91 12.38
CA LEU A 446 -15.99 0.47 11.96
C LEU A 446 -17.01 1.47 12.51
N SER A 447 -16.50 2.47 13.24
CA SER A 447 -17.27 3.66 13.65
C SER A 447 -16.89 4.82 12.73
N ILE A 448 -17.83 5.22 11.87
CA ILE A 448 -17.66 6.29 10.89
C ILE A 448 -18.61 7.42 11.28
N SER A 449 -18.08 8.62 11.45
CA SER A 449 -18.84 9.79 11.90
C SER A 449 -19.52 10.49 10.72
N PRO A 450 -20.66 11.17 10.93
CA PRO A 450 -21.21 12.04 9.90
C PRO A 450 -20.19 13.08 9.42
N GLY A 451 -20.02 13.17 8.11
CA GLY A 451 -18.97 13.96 7.47
C GLY A 451 -17.73 13.16 7.06
N GLU A 452 -17.59 11.92 7.53
CA GLU A 452 -16.63 10.93 7.05
C GLU A 452 -17.31 9.99 6.03
N ALA A 453 -16.55 9.13 5.36
CA ALA A 453 -17.10 8.09 4.50
C ALA A 453 -16.24 6.82 4.58
N LEU A 454 -16.83 5.69 4.24
CA LEU A 454 -16.15 4.43 3.99
C LEU A 454 -16.14 4.17 2.49
N LEU A 455 -14.96 4.15 1.89
CA LEU A 455 -14.78 3.65 0.55
C LEU A 455 -14.48 2.15 0.64
N MET A 456 -15.28 1.31 0.01
CA MET A 456 -15.09 -0.15 0.06
C MET A 456 -15.24 -0.81 -1.30
N ASP A 457 -14.49 -1.87 -1.53
CA ASP A 457 -14.64 -2.76 -2.69
C ASP A 457 -16.01 -3.47 -2.61
N HIS A 458 -16.78 -3.52 -3.71
CA HIS A 458 -18.08 -4.21 -3.68
C HIS A 458 -17.94 -5.72 -3.37
N GLY A 459 -16.77 -6.31 -3.63
CA GLY A 459 -16.44 -7.69 -3.26
C GLY A 459 -16.11 -7.87 -1.78
N LEU A 460 -15.99 -6.79 -0.99
CA LEU A 460 -15.73 -6.91 0.44
C LEU A 460 -16.95 -7.49 1.16
N VAL A 461 -16.72 -8.58 1.91
CA VAL A 461 -17.73 -9.12 2.82
C VAL A 461 -17.92 -8.14 3.97
N HIS A 462 -19.18 -7.74 4.16
CA HIS A 462 -19.55 -6.84 5.23
C HIS A 462 -20.93 -7.21 5.79
N LYS A 463 -21.19 -6.77 7.02
CA LYS A 463 -22.46 -6.94 7.72
C LYS A 463 -22.79 -5.67 8.49
N SER A 464 -24.04 -5.52 8.89
CA SER A 464 -24.44 -4.42 9.75
C SER A 464 -25.35 -4.94 10.86
N PRO A 465 -24.99 -4.73 12.14
CA PRO A 465 -25.80 -5.21 13.25
C PRO A 465 -27.20 -4.58 13.26
N GLN A 466 -28.08 -5.15 14.06
CA GLN A 466 -29.38 -4.55 14.35
C GLN A 466 -29.18 -3.14 14.92
N PHE A 467 -29.97 -2.19 14.44
CA PHE A 467 -29.87 -0.80 14.86
C PHE A 467 -30.74 -0.51 16.09
N VAL A 468 -30.09 -0.12 17.18
CA VAL A 468 -30.72 0.30 18.44
C VAL A 468 -30.48 1.81 18.61
N GLY A 469 -31.55 2.58 18.77
CA GLY A 469 -31.45 4.04 18.79
C GLY A 469 -32.77 4.77 19.08
N GLU A 470 -32.73 6.10 19.02
CA GLU A 470 -33.91 6.97 19.17
C GLU A 470 -34.44 7.50 17.83
N ASN A 471 -33.53 7.83 16.90
CA ASN A 471 -33.85 8.38 15.58
C ASN A 471 -33.37 7.44 14.47
N SER A 472 -33.99 7.50 13.29
CA SER A 472 -33.62 6.68 12.15
C SER A 472 -32.15 6.86 11.78
N ARG A 473 -31.48 5.76 11.46
CA ARG A 473 -30.12 5.79 10.93
C ARG A 473 -30.18 5.99 9.42
N LEU A 474 -29.49 7.02 8.93
CA LEU A 474 -29.47 7.40 7.53
C LEU A 474 -28.05 7.29 6.96
N VAL A 475 -27.96 6.72 5.77
CA VAL A 475 -26.72 6.52 5.03
C VAL A 475 -26.95 6.84 3.56
N LEU A 476 -26.02 7.55 2.94
CA LEU A 476 -25.93 7.70 1.50
C LEU A 476 -24.91 6.69 0.94
N GLY A 477 -25.33 5.85 0.00
CA GLY A 477 -24.45 4.97 -0.77
C GLY A 477 -24.25 5.52 -2.17
N VAL A 478 -22.99 5.58 -2.61
CA VAL A 478 -22.64 5.93 -3.98
C VAL A 478 -21.79 4.83 -4.59
N THR A 479 -22.32 4.23 -5.64
CA THR A 479 -21.60 3.26 -6.44
C THR A 479 -20.76 3.98 -7.47
N ILE A 480 -19.45 3.77 -7.43
CA ILE A 480 -18.48 4.30 -8.40
C ILE A 480 -17.86 3.17 -9.22
N VAL A 481 -17.72 3.40 -10.53
CA VAL A 481 -17.24 2.41 -11.51
C VAL A 481 -16.17 3.02 -12.41
N PRO A 482 -15.28 2.23 -13.04
CA PRO A 482 -14.28 2.75 -13.96
C PRO A 482 -14.96 3.51 -15.10
N LYS A 483 -14.43 4.68 -15.43
CA LYS A 483 -15.09 5.62 -16.36
C LYS A 483 -15.32 5.02 -17.74
N GLU A 484 -14.35 4.26 -18.22
CA GLU A 484 -14.34 3.67 -19.57
C GLU A 484 -15.07 2.31 -19.64
N GLN A 485 -15.47 1.73 -18.51
CA GLN A 485 -16.21 0.47 -18.50
C GLN A 485 -17.72 0.68 -18.58
N PRO A 486 -18.44 -0.15 -19.37
CA PRO A 486 -19.89 -0.25 -19.29
C PRO A 486 -20.32 -0.96 -18.00
N ILE A 487 -21.62 -0.91 -17.67
CA ILE A 487 -22.14 -1.68 -16.53
C ILE A 487 -22.30 -3.14 -16.95
N HIS A 488 -21.72 -4.07 -16.19
CA HIS A 488 -21.88 -5.50 -16.39
C HIS A 488 -22.70 -6.11 -15.26
N LEU A 489 -23.90 -6.59 -15.56
CA LEU A 489 -24.77 -7.22 -14.57
C LEU A 489 -24.88 -8.72 -14.82
N ALA A 490 -24.38 -9.51 -13.87
CA ALA A 490 -24.58 -10.95 -13.85
C ALA A 490 -25.97 -11.34 -13.33
N GLU A 491 -26.62 -12.31 -13.97
CA GLU A 491 -27.93 -12.82 -13.59
C GLU A 491 -28.01 -14.34 -13.74
N ARG A 492 -28.61 -15.02 -12.75
CA ARG A 492 -29.03 -16.41 -12.85
C ARG A 492 -30.48 -16.47 -13.36
N LYS A 493 -30.68 -17.19 -14.47
CA LYS A 493 -32.01 -17.45 -15.05
C LYS A 493 -32.71 -18.60 -14.34
N ASP A 494 -34.02 -18.71 -14.57
CA ASP A 494 -34.88 -19.74 -13.97
C ASP A 494 -34.46 -21.17 -14.34
N ASP A 495 -33.81 -21.35 -15.50
CA ASP A 495 -33.24 -22.63 -15.95
C ASP A 495 -31.87 -22.97 -15.31
N GLY A 496 -31.39 -22.10 -14.40
CA GLY A 496 -30.13 -22.25 -13.69
C GLY A 496 -28.91 -21.73 -14.43
N THR A 497 -29.04 -21.25 -15.67
CA THR A 497 -27.93 -20.67 -16.44
C THR A 497 -27.52 -19.30 -15.90
N LEU A 498 -26.24 -18.96 -16.04
CA LEU A 498 -25.72 -17.63 -15.75
C LEU A 498 -25.57 -16.83 -17.05
N GLN A 499 -25.89 -15.54 -17.01
CA GLN A 499 -25.78 -14.62 -18.12
C GLN A 499 -25.24 -13.27 -17.64
N ALA A 500 -24.36 -12.64 -18.44
CA ALA A 500 -23.89 -11.28 -18.21
C ALA A 500 -24.57 -10.35 -19.21
N ASN A 501 -25.05 -9.20 -18.73
CA ASN A 501 -25.63 -8.16 -19.57
C ASN A 501 -24.80 -6.89 -19.48
N GLU A 502 -24.41 -6.36 -20.64
CA GLU A 502 -23.78 -5.04 -20.75
C GLU A 502 -24.88 -3.97 -20.87
N LEU A 503 -24.89 -3.02 -19.93
CA LEU A 503 -25.93 -2.00 -19.76
C LEU A 503 -25.33 -0.59 -19.77
N THR A 504 -26.11 0.36 -20.26
CA THR A 504 -25.88 1.78 -19.97
C THR A 504 -26.25 2.09 -18.52
N ASP A 505 -25.70 3.16 -17.95
CA ASP A 505 -26.05 3.60 -16.58
C ASP A 505 -27.55 3.78 -16.39
N PHE A 506 -28.23 4.34 -17.39
CA PHE A 506 -29.68 4.55 -17.35
C PHE A 506 -30.43 3.22 -17.31
N ALA A 507 -30.05 2.26 -18.16
CA ALA A 507 -30.65 0.93 -18.19
C ALA A 507 -30.38 0.16 -16.88
N PHE A 508 -29.15 0.23 -16.36
CA PHE A 508 -28.79 -0.33 -15.06
C PHE A 508 -29.63 0.26 -13.93
N ARG A 509 -29.76 1.59 -13.86
CA ARG A 509 -30.58 2.27 -12.85
C ARG A 509 -32.03 1.84 -12.93
N LYS A 510 -32.64 1.80 -14.11
CA LYS A 510 -34.01 1.32 -14.31
C LYS A 510 -34.18 -0.13 -13.85
N ALA A 511 -33.22 -0.99 -14.16
CA ALA A 511 -33.23 -2.40 -13.74
C ALA A 511 -33.07 -2.56 -12.22
N ARG A 512 -32.18 -1.77 -11.60
CA ARG A 512 -31.92 -1.81 -10.16
C ARG A 512 -33.09 -1.24 -9.36
N PHE A 513 -33.69 -0.14 -9.82
CA PHE A 513 -34.83 0.50 -9.18
C PHE A 513 -36.11 -0.31 -9.31
N ASN A 514 -36.35 -0.93 -10.47
CA ASN A 514 -37.50 -1.81 -10.66
C ASN A 514 -37.04 -3.19 -11.18
N PRO A 515 -36.65 -4.10 -10.28
CA PRO A 515 -36.14 -5.41 -10.66
C PRO A 515 -37.20 -6.31 -11.32
N ARG A 516 -38.50 -5.94 -11.31
CA ARG A 516 -39.56 -6.67 -12.01
C ARG A 516 -39.65 -6.30 -13.49
N ASN A 517 -39.03 -5.20 -13.92
CA ASN A 517 -38.99 -4.85 -15.33
C ASN A 517 -37.98 -5.73 -16.07
N ASP A 518 -38.42 -6.25 -17.22
CA ASP A 518 -37.60 -7.07 -18.08
C ASP A 518 -36.50 -6.21 -18.74
N VAL A 519 -35.27 -6.39 -18.26
CA VAL A 519 -34.08 -5.71 -18.79
C VAL A 519 -33.83 -6.09 -20.26
N SER A 520 -34.42 -7.20 -20.73
CA SER A 520 -34.33 -7.64 -22.13
C SER A 520 -35.02 -6.72 -23.15
N GLN A 521 -35.89 -5.82 -22.68
CA GLN A 521 -36.68 -4.89 -23.52
C GLN A 521 -36.09 -3.47 -23.57
N GLN A 522 -35.01 -3.20 -22.83
CA GLN A 522 -34.30 -1.91 -22.80
C GLN A 522 -33.08 -1.96 -23.73
N PRO A 523 -32.43 -0.84 -24.12
CA PRO A 523 -31.36 -0.87 -25.12
C PRO A 523 -30.13 -1.62 -24.58
N LEU A 524 -30.18 -2.94 -24.74
CA LEU A 524 -29.11 -3.89 -24.50
C LEU A 524 -28.03 -3.65 -25.54
N THR A 525 -26.80 -3.44 -25.09
CA THR A 525 -25.67 -3.30 -26.01
C THR A 525 -25.21 -4.68 -26.46
N ARG A 526 -25.04 -5.65 -25.53
CA ARG A 526 -24.69 -7.06 -25.82
C ARG A 526 -25.10 -8.03 -24.69
N THR A 527 -25.30 -9.30 -25.06
CA THR A 527 -25.52 -10.44 -24.15
C THR A 527 -24.42 -11.48 -24.36
N PHE A 528 -23.84 -12.00 -23.28
CA PHE A 528 -22.83 -13.05 -23.33
C PHE A 528 -23.25 -14.26 -22.51
N SER A 529 -22.97 -15.47 -23.01
CA SER A 529 -23.04 -16.71 -22.24
C SER A 529 -21.92 -16.69 -21.19
N PHE A 530 -22.22 -16.88 -19.90
CA PHE A 530 -21.18 -17.00 -18.88
C PHE A 530 -20.37 -18.28 -19.09
N GLY A 531 -19.08 -18.13 -19.39
CA GLY A 531 -18.09 -19.18 -19.14
C GLY A 531 -17.65 -19.10 -17.67
N LYS A 532 -17.29 -20.23 -17.04
CA LYS A 532 -16.80 -20.37 -15.66
C LYS A 532 -15.53 -19.55 -15.28
N SER A 533 -15.09 -18.64 -16.15
CA SER A 533 -13.72 -18.13 -16.28
C SER A 533 -13.61 -16.60 -16.09
N TYR A 534 -14.73 -15.87 -16.00
CA TYR A 534 -14.68 -14.40 -16.14
C TYR A 534 -14.10 -13.65 -14.93
N VAL A 535 -14.16 -14.22 -13.72
CA VAL A 535 -13.84 -13.48 -12.48
C VAL A 535 -12.52 -13.88 -11.80
N ASN A 536 -11.86 -14.96 -12.19
CA ASN A 536 -10.80 -15.53 -11.34
C ASN A 536 -9.35 -15.19 -11.69
N ASP A 537 -8.98 -14.99 -12.96
CA ASP A 537 -7.57 -15.17 -13.32
C ASP A 537 -6.80 -13.94 -13.81
N ARG A 538 -7.49 -12.85 -14.21
CA ARG A 538 -6.83 -11.60 -14.70
C ARG A 538 -6.76 -10.48 -13.66
N LEU A 539 -7.59 -10.56 -12.63
CA LEU A 539 -8.06 -9.43 -11.84
C LEU A 539 -7.10 -8.88 -10.76
N ARG A 540 -5.97 -9.54 -10.50
CA ARG A 540 -5.26 -9.32 -9.23
C ARG A 540 -3.73 -9.23 -9.34
N ALA A 541 -3.22 -9.45 -10.55
CA ALA A 541 -1.81 -9.35 -10.92
C ALA A 541 -1.46 -7.99 -11.57
N GLU A 542 -2.41 -7.38 -12.27
CA GLU A 542 -2.15 -6.28 -13.21
C GLU A 542 -2.03 -4.88 -12.56
N GLU A 543 -2.34 -4.73 -11.26
CA GLU A 543 -2.22 -3.43 -10.54
C GLU A 543 -0.85 -3.25 -9.84
N ARG A 544 -0.11 -4.33 -9.55
CA ARG A 544 1.21 -4.26 -8.91
C ARG A 544 2.29 -4.14 -9.99
N PRO A 545 3.06 -3.05 -10.06
CA PRO A 545 4.18 -3.00 -10.99
C PRO A 545 5.18 -4.12 -10.66
N ILE A 546 5.45 -4.95 -11.65
CA ILE A 546 6.44 -6.03 -11.60
C ILE A 546 7.81 -5.46 -11.93
N PHE A 547 7.87 -4.53 -12.89
CA PHE A 547 9.10 -3.96 -13.43
C PHE A 547 9.21 -2.47 -13.12
N HIS A 548 10.45 -1.97 -13.00
CA HIS A 548 10.69 -0.52 -12.83
C HIS A 548 10.31 0.31 -14.07
N ARG A 549 10.24 -0.32 -15.25
CA ARG A 549 9.95 0.35 -16.54
C ARG A 549 8.58 -0.10 -17.06
N GLU A 550 7.73 0.86 -17.41
CA GLU A 550 6.40 0.59 -17.96
C GLU A 550 6.44 -0.23 -19.26
N VAL A 551 7.41 0.03 -20.14
CA VAL A 551 7.57 -0.74 -21.39
C VAL A 551 7.86 -2.21 -21.14
N ASP A 552 8.62 -2.52 -20.08
CA ASP A 552 8.94 -3.90 -19.71
C ASP A 552 7.69 -4.59 -19.13
N GLN A 553 6.86 -3.83 -18.40
CA GLN A 553 5.56 -4.26 -17.89
C GLN A 553 4.59 -4.62 -19.02
N GLU A 554 4.46 -3.73 -20.01
CA GLU A 554 3.57 -3.91 -21.16
C GLU A 554 3.98 -5.12 -21.99
N GLU A 555 5.28 -5.29 -22.25
CA GLU A 555 5.81 -6.43 -23.00
C GLU A 555 5.53 -7.75 -22.25
N PHE A 556 5.82 -7.79 -20.94
CA PHE A 556 5.60 -8.97 -20.11
C PHE A 556 4.13 -9.39 -20.07
N PHE A 557 3.18 -8.46 -19.92
CA PHE A 557 1.75 -8.83 -19.92
C PHE A 557 1.22 -9.16 -21.32
N THR A 558 1.82 -8.60 -22.37
CA THR A 558 1.42 -8.88 -23.75
C THR A 558 1.89 -10.26 -24.20
N ARG A 559 3.17 -10.59 -23.97
CA ARG A 559 3.82 -11.82 -24.46
C ARG A 559 3.84 -12.93 -23.41
N GLY A 560 3.82 -12.56 -22.14
CA GLY A 560 3.97 -13.45 -20.98
C GLY A 560 5.43 -13.64 -20.53
N PHE A 561 6.39 -12.98 -21.19
CA PHE A 561 7.80 -12.96 -20.81
C PHE A 561 8.52 -11.71 -21.31
N LEU A 562 9.69 -11.44 -20.73
CA LEU A 562 10.61 -10.35 -21.05
C LEU A 562 12.03 -10.89 -21.08
N THR A 563 12.84 -10.47 -22.06
CA THR A 563 14.26 -10.78 -22.13
C THR A 563 15.10 -9.53 -21.95
N THR A 564 16.09 -9.56 -21.06
CA THR A 564 16.95 -8.39 -20.79
C THR A 564 18.36 -8.80 -20.40
N PRO A 565 19.42 -8.05 -20.80
CA PRO A 565 20.76 -8.25 -20.26
C PRO A 565 20.74 -8.14 -18.73
N LEU A 566 21.20 -9.18 -18.04
CA LEU A 566 21.05 -9.27 -16.57
C LEU A 566 22.40 -9.35 -15.85
N LEU A 567 23.29 -10.25 -16.29
CA LEU A 567 24.61 -10.43 -15.68
C LEU A 567 25.69 -9.77 -16.53
N ASP A 568 26.56 -9.01 -15.86
CA ASP A 568 27.82 -8.59 -16.48
C ASP A 568 28.84 -9.75 -16.52
N SER A 569 29.98 -9.51 -17.17
CA SER A 569 31.02 -10.53 -17.32
C SER A 569 31.57 -11.06 -15.99
N GLN A 570 31.57 -10.25 -14.92
CA GLN A 570 32.09 -10.65 -13.62
C GLN A 570 31.07 -11.52 -12.88
N ALA A 571 29.81 -11.11 -12.87
CA ALA A 571 28.71 -11.87 -12.27
C ALA A 571 28.51 -13.22 -12.98
N LEU A 572 28.55 -13.23 -14.33
CA LEU A 572 28.46 -14.45 -15.12
C LEU A 572 29.60 -15.43 -14.81
N ALA A 573 30.83 -14.93 -14.67
CA ALA A 573 31.97 -15.75 -14.29
C ALA A 573 31.80 -16.34 -12.88
N ALA A 574 31.37 -15.53 -11.90
CA ALA A 574 31.13 -15.99 -10.53
C ALA A 574 30.03 -17.07 -10.46
N CYS A 575 28.92 -16.88 -11.17
CA CYS A 575 27.87 -17.90 -11.28
C CYS A 575 28.38 -19.20 -11.93
N SER A 576 29.26 -19.08 -12.94
CA SER A 576 29.88 -20.23 -13.61
C SER A 576 30.85 -20.98 -12.70
N GLU A 577 31.56 -20.29 -11.80
CA GLU A 577 32.40 -20.91 -10.77
C GLU A 577 31.58 -21.68 -9.75
N VAL A 578 30.46 -21.10 -9.27
CA VAL A 578 29.52 -21.80 -8.38
C VAL A 578 28.97 -23.04 -9.07
N PHE A 579 28.58 -22.93 -10.35
CA PHE A 579 28.17 -24.08 -11.14
C PHE A 579 29.28 -25.14 -11.21
N ALA A 580 30.51 -24.78 -11.60
CA ALA A 580 31.61 -25.74 -11.72
C ALA A 580 31.95 -26.44 -10.39
N ALA A 581 31.86 -25.74 -9.26
CA ALA A 581 32.10 -26.30 -7.92
C ALA A 581 30.97 -27.26 -7.47
N SER A 582 29.73 -26.92 -7.82
CA SER A 582 28.52 -27.68 -7.46
C SER A 582 28.21 -28.83 -8.42
N HIS A 583 28.63 -28.73 -9.68
CA HIS A 583 28.32 -29.67 -10.73
C HIS A 583 28.93 -31.04 -10.41
N ARG A 584 28.10 -32.08 -10.54
CA ARG A 584 28.50 -33.48 -10.41
C ARG A 584 28.16 -34.17 -11.72
N VAL A 585 29.10 -34.97 -12.22
CA VAL A 585 28.84 -35.83 -13.38
C VAL A 585 27.77 -36.82 -12.95
N THR A 586 26.59 -36.69 -13.53
CA THR A 586 25.43 -37.52 -13.27
C THR A 586 25.13 -38.38 -14.49
N ALA A 587 24.61 -39.59 -14.27
CA ALA A 587 24.13 -40.45 -15.35
C ALA A 587 22.80 -39.95 -15.95
N ARG A 588 22.21 -38.88 -15.40
CA ARG A 588 20.94 -38.32 -15.88
C ARG A 588 21.16 -37.48 -17.15
N ASP A 589 20.31 -37.68 -18.16
CA ASP A 589 20.27 -36.87 -19.39
C ASP A 589 20.00 -35.38 -19.11
N LYS A 590 19.25 -35.08 -18.06
CA LYS A 590 18.96 -33.74 -17.57
C LYS A 590 18.71 -33.76 -16.08
N TYR A 591 18.87 -32.64 -15.40
CA TYR A 591 18.45 -32.52 -14.02
C TYR A 591 18.15 -31.07 -13.62
N ASN A 592 17.22 -30.94 -12.67
CA ASN A 592 17.12 -29.79 -11.80
C ASN A 592 17.89 -30.10 -10.51
N SER A 593 18.72 -29.19 -10.01
CA SER A 593 19.49 -29.44 -8.79
C SER A 593 18.62 -29.73 -7.57
N LEU A 594 17.37 -29.26 -7.53
CA LEU A 594 16.40 -29.57 -6.47
C LEU A 594 15.90 -31.02 -6.52
N GLU A 595 15.93 -31.66 -7.69
CA GLU A 595 15.46 -33.05 -7.92
C GLU A 595 16.57 -34.10 -7.73
N LEU A 596 17.78 -33.67 -7.38
CA LEU A 596 18.87 -34.59 -7.08
C LEU A 596 18.68 -35.19 -5.68
N ASP A 597 19.11 -36.43 -5.49
CA ASP A 597 19.07 -37.11 -4.20
C ASP A 597 19.98 -36.39 -3.20
N ASP A 598 19.74 -36.51 -1.89
CA ASP A 598 20.48 -35.76 -0.85
C ASP A 598 22.02 -35.95 -0.93
N GLN A 599 22.49 -37.09 -1.44
CA GLN A 599 23.92 -37.37 -1.61
C GLN A 599 24.55 -36.63 -2.82
N GLU A 600 23.72 -36.27 -3.80
CA GLU A 600 24.12 -35.59 -5.05
C GLU A 600 23.74 -34.09 -5.05
N ARG A 601 22.79 -33.68 -4.20
CA ARG A 601 22.25 -32.32 -4.14
C ARG A 601 23.30 -31.32 -3.61
N PRO A 602 23.56 -30.22 -4.33
CA PRO A 602 24.40 -29.15 -3.81
C PRO A 602 23.66 -28.38 -2.71
N VAL A 603 24.28 -28.27 -1.53
CA VAL A 603 23.75 -27.54 -0.38
C VAL A 603 24.17 -26.06 -0.45
N GLY A 604 23.29 -25.16 -0.02
CA GLY A 604 23.60 -23.72 0.10
C GLY A 604 23.71 -23.00 -1.25
N LEU A 605 23.04 -23.49 -2.30
CA LEU A 605 23.02 -22.81 -3.61
C LEU A 605 22.42 -21.41 -3.52
N TYR A 606 21.35 -21.25 -2.73
CA TYR A 606 20.73 -19.94 -2.52
C TYR A 606 21.74 -18.93 -1.95
N ASP A 607 22.43 -19.29 -0.87
CA ASP A 607 23.41 -18.41 -0.21
C ASP A 607 24.61 -18.06 -1.11
N GLN A 608 24.95 -18.94 -2.06
CA GLN A 608 26.05 -18.72 -2.99
C GLN A 608 25.64 -17.89 -4.22
N LEU A 609 24.46 -18.14 -4.78
CA LEU A 609 24.01 -17.50 -6.02
C LEU A 609 23.24 -16.21 -5.77
N TRP A 610 22.37 -16.16 -4.75
CA TRP A 610 21.49 -15.02 -4.53
C TRP A 610 22.24 -13.69 -4.33
N PRO A 611 23.34 -13.61 -3.54
CA PRO A 611 24.10 -12.36 -3.42
C PRO A 611 24.72 -11.85 -4.73
N ILE A 612 24.92 -12.73 -5.71
CA ILE A 612 25.44 -12.39 -7.04
C ILE A 612 24.29 -11.90 -7.95
N LEU A 613 23.13 -12.54 -7.85
CA LEU A 613 21.98 -12.31 -8.74
C LEU A 613 21.09 -11.14 -8.30
N GLU A 614 20.89 -10.96 -6.99
CA GLU A 614 19.95 -10.00 -6.40
C GLU A 614 20.19 -8.57 -6.88
N PRO A 615 21.44 -8.03 -6.94
CA PRO A 615 21.67 -6.66 -7.38
C PRO A 615 21.28 -6.42 -8.85
N SER A 616 21.33 -7.46 -9.69
CA SER A 616 20.89 -7.38 -11.08
C SER A 616 19.38 -7.54 -11.21
N ILE A 617 18.77 -8.48 -10.47
CA ILE A 617 17.32 -8.71 -10.50
C ILE A 617 16.56 -7.51 -9.92
N ALA A 618 17.05 -6.92 -8.82
CA ALA A 618 16.43 -5.76 -8.17
C ALA A 618 16.47 -4.48 -9.03
N ARG A 619 17.34 -4.41 -10.05
CA ARG A 619 17.34 -3.33 -11.05
C ARG A 619 16.22 -3.47 -12.09
N ILE A 620 15.69 -4.68 -12.25
CA ILE A 620 14.64 -5.00 -13.22
C ILE A 620 13.28 -5.06 -12.53
N LEU A 621 13.20 -5.75 -11.39
CA LEU A 621 11.96 -5.99 -10.66
C LEU A 621 11.74 -5.03 -9.50
N LEU A 622 10.48 -4.68 -9.26
CA LEU A 622 10.05 -3.83 -8.15
C LEU A 622 9.58 -4.68 -6.96
N GLU A 623 10.33 -4.67 -5.85
CA GLU A 623 9.95 -5.32 -4.59
C GLU A 623 9.66 -6.83 -4.70
N TYR A 624 10.53 -7.57 -5.38
CA TYR A 624 10.48 -9.03 -5.45
C TYR A 624 11.58 -9.69 -4.61
N LYS A 625 11.24 -10.83 -4.01
CA LYS A 625 12.17 -11.74 -3.32
C LYS A 625 12.24 -13.08 -4.02
N ALA A 626 13.40 -13.73 -3.96
CA ALA A 626 13.52 -15.13 -4.38
C ALA A 626 13.05 -16.07 -3.28
N PHE A 627 12.20 -17.04 -3.65
CA PHE A 627 11.83 -18.16 -2.77
C PHE A 627 12.65 -19.43 -3.06
N GLY A 628 13.31 -19.50 -4.22
CA GLY A 628 14.13 -20.64 -4.61
C GLY A 628 15.12 -20.27 -5.71
N VAL A 629 16.30 -20.89 -5.67
CA VAL A 629 17.36 -20.77 -6.69
C VAL A 629 17.92 -22.16 -6.96
N ASN A 630 18.02 -22.54 -8.23
CA ASN A 630 18.48 -23.86 -8.63
C ASN A 630 19.14 -23.85 -10.00
N PHE A 631 19.87 -24.92 -10.32
CA PHE A 631 20.39 -25.15 -11.67
C PHE A 631 19.46 -26.08 -12.45
N ALA A 632 19.24 -25.75 -13.72
CA ALA A 632 18.63 -26.63 -14.71
C ALA A 632 19.66 -26.95 -15.81
N VAL A 633 20.07 -28.22 -15.87
CA VAL A 633 21.16 -28.67 -16.74
C VAL A 633 20.65 -29.69 -17.75
N LYS A 634 21.00 -29.48 -19.02
CA LYS A 634 20.94 -30.52 -20.05
C LYS A 634 22.36 -30.97 -20.39
N THR A 635 22.64 -32.26 -20.26
CA THR A 635 23.98 -32.78 -20.53
C THR A 635 24.30 -32.79 -22.02
N ALA A 636 25.58 -32.93 -22.36
CA ALA A 636 26.12 -32.89 -23.72
C ALA A 636 25.43 -33.81 -24.75
N GLU A 637 24.90 -34.96 -24.31
CA GLU A 637 24.21 -35.94 -25.16
C GLU A 637 22.76 -36.15 -24.73
N SER A 638 22.16 -35.15 -24.08
CA SER A 638 20.79 -35.23 -23.57
C SER A 638 19.78 -35.48 -24.69
N HIS A 639 19.16 -36.67 -24.68
CA HIS A 639 17.98 -36.97 -25.48
C HIS A 639 16.68 -36.48 -24.81
N ALA A 640 16.79 -35.83 -23.65
CA ALA A 640 15.64 -35.37 -22.89
C ALA A 640 15.13 -34.02 -23.39
N THR A 641 13.83 -33.98 -23.69
CA THR A 641 13.08 -32.74 -23.85
C THR A 641 12.48 -32.31 -22.51
N PHE A 642 12.21 -31.02 -22.35
CA PHE A 642 11.14 -30.58 -21.47
C PHE A 642 9.92 -30.41 -22.37
N THR A 643 8.96 -31.31 -22.22
CA THR A 643 7.66 -31.20 -22.88
C THR A 643 7.00 -29.89 -22.47
N PRO A 644 6.09 -29.34 -23.30
CA PRO A 644 5.35 -28.16 -22.91
C PRO A 644 4.68 -28.38 -21.55
N HIS A 645 4.91 -27.46 -20.64
CA HIS A 645 4.36 -27.48 -19.30
C HIS A 645 4.15 -26.05 -18.82
N ILE A 646 3.62 -25.94 -17.62
CA ILE A 646 3.40 -24.70 -16.88
C ILE A 646 3.94 -24.95 -15.47
N ASP A 647 4.53 -23.94 -14.85
CA ASP A 647 5.09 -24.09 -13.51
C ASP A 647 4.01 -24.15 -12.43
N ASP A 648 4.39 -24.54 -11.22
CA ASP A 648 3.51 -24.62 -10.08
C ASP A 648 3.13 -23.23 -9.53
N ILE A 649 2.03 -23.18 -8.78
CA ILE A 649 1.61 -21.99 -8.06
C ILE A 649 2.38 -21.88 -6.75
N HIS A 650 3.05 -20.74 -6.54
CA HIS A 650 3.89 -20.48 -5.37
C HIS A 650 3.45 -19.30 -4.50
N ALA A 651 2.44 -18.55 -4.93
CA ALA A 651 1.77 -17.53 -4.15
C ALA A 651 0.28 -17.58 -4.45
N ASP A 652 -0.52 -16.93 -3.64
CA ASP A 652 -1.91 -16.70 -4.00
C ASP A 652 -1.98 -15.87 -5.29
N GLU A 653 -2.21 -16.52 -6.43
CA GLU A 653 -2.29 -15.86 -7.74
C GLU A 653 -3.52 -14.95 -7.86
N SER A 654 -4.41 -15.04 -6.88
CA SER A 654 -5.48 -14.09 -6.65
C SER A 654 -4.98 -12.84 -5.88
N CYS A 655 -3.69 -12.64 -5.68
CA CYS A 655 -3.13 -11.44 -5.07
C CYS A 655 -1.81 -11.03 -5.70
N PHE A 656 -1.09 -11.99 -6.29
CA PHE A 656 0.32 -11.86 -6.61
C PHE A 656 0.68 -12.54 -7.92
N THR A 657 1.55 -11.91 -8.71
CA THR A 657 2.12 -12.53 -9.91
C THR A 657 3.43 -13.22 -9.56
N GLY A 658 3.46 -14.54 -9.73
CA GLY A 658 4.70 -15.31 -9.71
C GLY A 658 5.49 -15.08 -10.99
N VAL A 659 6.78 -14.79 -10.83
CA VAL A 659 7.72 -14.58 -11.94
C VAL A 659 8.85 -15.58 -11.80
N ASN A 660 9.20 -16.25 -12.88
CA ASN A 660 10.42 -17.07 -12.94
C ASN A 660 11.47 -16.32 -13.75
N CYS A 661 12.71 -16.31 -13.26
CA CYS A 661 13.86 -15.81 -13.99
C CYS A 661 14.76 -16.97 -14.39
N TRP A 662 14.97 -17.14 -15.69
CA TRP A 662 15.87 -18.14 -16.26
C TRP A 662 17.10 -17.46 -16.88
N ILE A 663 18.30 -17.91 -16.49
CA ILE A 663 19.56 -17.27 -16.86
C ILE A 663 20.53 -18.33 -17.40
N PRO A 664 20.81 -18.37 -18.71
CA PRO A 664 21.75 -19.32 -19.27
C PRO A 664 23.19 -18.92 -18.93
N LEU A 665 24.04 -19.89 -18.57
CA LEU A 665 25.48 -19.66 -18.34
C LEU A 665 26.33 -19.88 -19.61
N VAL A 666 25.69 -20.24 -20.71
CA VAL A 666 26.27 -20.41 -22.05
C VAL A 666 25.29 -19.86 -23.08
N ASP A 667 25.73 -19.46 -24.26
CA ASP A 667 24.79 -19.05 -25.31
C ASP A 667 23.82 -20.20 -25.64
N VAL A 668 22.54 -19.88 -25.83
CA VAL A 668 21.50 -20.87 -26.07
C VAL A 668 20.72 -20.61 -27.35
N ASN A 669 20.30 -21.71 -27.97
CA ASN A 669 19.46 -21.74 -29.14
C ASN A 669 18.67 -23.06 -29.18
N GLU A 670 17.89 -23.28 -30.23
CA GLU A 670 17.09 -24.50 -30.37
C GLU A 670 17.96 -25.79 -30.36
N LYS A 671 19.18 -25.74 -30.90
CA LYS A 671 20.06 -26.92 -31.00
C LYS A 671 20.61 -27.39 -29.66
N ASN A 672 20.86 -26.48 -28.71
CA ASN A 672 21.44 -26.83 -27.40
C ASN A 672 20.40 -26.83 -26.26
N GLY A 673 19.12 -26.82 -26.61
CA GLY A 673 18.03 -26.88 -25.64
C GLY A 673 17.76 -25.54 -24.96
N GLY A 674 17.70 -24.44 -25.71
CA GLY A 674 17.11 -23.17 -25.29
C GLY A 674 15.62 -23.31 -24.94
N LEU A 675 15.02 -22.26 -24.38
CA LEU A 675 13.59 -22.28 -24.07
C LEU A 675 12.76 -21.86 -25.30
N TYR A 676 11.56 -22.41 -25.43
CA TYR A 676 10.51 -21.88 -26.28
C TYR A 676 9.27 -21.57 -25.45
N PHE A 677 8.51 -20.57 -25.90
CA PHE A 677 7.30 -20.11 -25.22
C PHE A 677 6.10 -20.09 -26.17
N ILE A 678 4.91 -20.28 -25.62
CA ILE A 678 3.66 -19.98 -26.32
C ILE A 678 3.22 -18.59 -25.88
N GLU A 679 3.50 -17.58 -26.72
CA GLU A 679 3.24 -16.19 -26.36
C GLU A 679 1.76 -15.98 -26.01
N GLY A 680 1.50 -15.28 -24.90
CA GLY A 680 0.15 -14.95 -24.46
C GLY A 680 -0.60 -16.08 -23.74
N SER A 681 -0.03 -17.28 -23.64
CA SER A 681 -0.69 -18.46 -23.04
C SER A 681 -0.89 -18.33 -21.53
N HIS A 682 -0.18 -17.43 -20.87
CA HIS A 682 -0.39 -17.07 -19.46
C HIS A 682 -1.78 -16.49 -19.18
N ARG A 683 -2.51 -16.07 -20.22
CA ARG A 683 -3.87 -15.52 -20.16
C ARG A 683 -4.98 -16.58 -20.28
N LEU A 684 -4.61 -17.85 -20.44
CA LEU A 684 -5.55 -18.96 -20.41
C LEU A 684 -6.04 -19.16 -18.98
N ASP A 685 -7.34 -19.42 -18.84
CA ASP A 685 -7.91 -19.92 -17.60
C ASP A 685 -7.41 -21.35 -17.37
N LEU A 686 -6.92 -21.64 -16.17
CA LEU A 686 -6.27 -22.92 -15.85
C LEU A 686 -6.80 -23.49 -14.54
N PRO A 687 -6.91 -24.83 -14.41
CA PRO A 687 -7.14 -25.45 -13.12
C PRO A 687 -5.94 -25.23 -12.19
N ILE A 688 -6.09 -25.58 -10.91
CA ILE A 688 -5.03 -25.43 -9.92
C ILE A 688 -3.78 -26.22 -10.37
N ARG A 689 -2.60 -25.59 -10.29
CA ARG A 689 -1.29 -26.19 -10.60
C ARG A 689 -0.50 -26.42 -9.32
N GLY A 690 0.35 -27.43 -9.30
CA GLY A 690 1.04 -27.85 -8.08
C GLY A 690 1.66 -29.24 -8.17
N ILE A 691 2.38 -29.61 -7.13
CA ILE A 691 3.13 -30.86 -7.05
C ILE A 691 2.17 -32.05 -7.09
N GLY A 692 2.44 -33.00 -7.98
CA GLY A 692 1.61 -34.19 -8.17
C GLY A 692 0.33 -33.95 -8.99
N LEU A 693 0.13 -32.75 -9.55
CA LEU A 693 -0.99 -32.44 -10.45
C LEU A 693 -0.59 -32.59 -11.93
N PRO A 694 -1.53 -32.96 -12.83
CA PRO A 694 -1.24 -33.17 -14.24
C PRO A 694 -1.21 -31.85 -15.02
N PHE A 695 -0.38 -31.78 -16.07
CA PHE A 695 -0.44 -30.69 -17.03
C PHE A 695 -1.79 -30.69 -17.77
N PRO A 696 -2.57 -29.58 -17.77
CA PRO A 696 -3.94 -29.60 -18.28
C PRO A 696 -4.06 -29.95 -19.77
N PHE A 697 -3.05 -29.57 -20.56
CA PHE A 697 -3.02 -29.75 -22.00
C PHE A 697 -2.10 -30.89 -22.47
N GLU A 698 -1.78 -31.85 -21.60
CA GLU A 698 -0.96 -33.03 -21.95
C GLU A 698 -1.37 -33.71 -23.27
N PRO A 699 -2.67 -33.88 -23.60
CA PRO A 699 -3.08 -34.46 -24.89
C PRO A 699 -2.70 -33.64 -26.13
N TYR A 700 -2.36 -32.36 -25.96
CA TYR A 700 -2.01 -31.41 -27.02
C TYR A 700 -0.53 -31.08 -27.08
N SER A 701 0.32 -31.71 -26.25
CA SER A 701 1.74 -31.41 -26.09
C SER A 701 2.51 -31.34 -27.42
N GLU A 702 2.28 -32.27 -28.36
CA GLU A 702 2.95 -32.23 -29.68
C GLU A 702 2.54 -31.00 -30.52
N LYS A 703 1.27 -30.61 -30.46
CA LYS A 703 0.73 -29.46 -31.22
C LYS A 703 1.24 -28.16 -30.63
N ILE A 704 1.26 -28.07 -29.30
CA ILE A 704 1.80 -26.94 -28.54
C ILE A 704 3.29 -26.77 -28.85
N ALA A 705 4.09 -27.84 -28.76
CA ALA A 705 5.53 -27.78 -29.02
C ALA A 705 5.85 -27.26 -30.43
N LYS A 706 5.05 -27.60 -31.44
CA LYS A 706 5.21 -27.12 -32.83
C LYS A 706 4.90 -25.64 -33.03
N GLN A 707 4.17 -25.01 -32.11
CA GLN A 707 3.85 -23.58 -32.15
C GLN A 707 4.70 -22.75 -31.18
N GLY A 708 5.58 -23.39 -30.41
CA GLY A 708 6.52 -22.70 -29.54
C GLY A 708 7.41 -21.74 -30.32
N THR A 709 7.54 -20.51 -29.82
CA THR A 709 8.50 -19.54 -30.33
C THR A 709 9.84 -19.77 -29.60
N PRO A 710 10.88 -20.28 -30.28
CA PRO A 710 12.19 -20.48 -29.66
C PRO A 710 12.88 -19.15 -29.40
N LEU A 711 13.64 -19.07 -28.31
CA LEU A 711 14.46 -17.90 -27.97
C LEU A 711 15.95 -18.27 -28.06
N GLU A 712 16.69 -17.50 -28.85
CA GLU A 712 18.15 -17.53 -28.87
C GLU A 712 18.68 -16.42 -27.97
N LEU A 713 19.60 -16.75 -27.05
CA LEU A 713 20.08 -15.82 -26.04
C LEU A 713 21.58 -15.99 -25.80
N GLU A 714 22.26 -14.88 -25.54
CA GLU A 714 23.63 -14.86 -25.07
C GLU A 714 23.70 -15.24 -23.58
N ALA A 715 24.82 -15.85 -23.17
CA ALA A 715 25.08 -16.16 -21.77
C ALA A 715 24.93 -14.93 -20.86
N GLY A 716 24.26 -15.09 -19.72
CA GLY A 716 24.00 -14.01 -18.76
C GLY A 716 22.76 -13.15 -19.07
N THR A 717 22.07 -13.37 -20.19
CA THR A 717 20.77 -12.73 -20.47
C THR A 717 19.67 -13.34 -19.61
N GLY A 718 18.90 -12.53 -18.89
CA GLY A 718 17.77 -13.00 -18.10
C GLY A 718 16.48 -13.08 -18.93
N ILE A 719 15.74 -14.19 -18.80
CA ILE A 719 14.34 -14.28 -19.23
C ILE A 719 13.47 -14.25 -17.99
N PHE A 720 12.62 -13.23 -17.86
CA PHE A 720 11.59 -13.14 -16.83
C PHE A 720 10.27 -13.57 -17.45
N PHE A 721 9.62 -14.60 -16.91
CA PHE A 721 8.39 -15.12 -17.48
C PHE A 721 7.33 -15.42 -16.43
N HIS A 722 6.07 -15.26 -16.84
CA HIS A 722 4.90 -15.44 -15.99
C HIS A 722 4.77 -16.93 -15.60
N SER A 723 4.48 -17.24 -14.34
CA SER A 723 4.33 -18.64 -13.86
C SER A 723 3.36 -19.47 -14.71
N LYS A 724 2.28 -18.86 -15.19
CA LYS A 724 1.25 -19.44 -16.08
C LYS A 724 1.65 -19.67 -17.54
N ILE A 725 2.78 -19.14 -18.03
CA ILE A 725 3.10 -19.28 -19.46
C ILE A 725 3.47 -20.72 -19.80
N ILE A 726 2.90 -21.23 -20.89
CA ILE A 726 3.28 -22.51 -21.44
C ILE A 726 4.67 -22.37 -22.07
N HIS A 727 5.59 -23.20 -21.62
CA HIS A 727 6.96 -23.20 -22.10
C HIS A 727 7.55 -24.61 -22.15
N GLY A 728 8.66 -24.76 -22.85
CA GLY A 728 9.36 -26.02 -22.96
C GLY A 728 10.77 -25.86 -23.50
N SER A 729 11.46 -26.98 -23.71
CA SER A 729 12.84 -26.94 -24.18
C SER A 729 13.22 -28.21 -24.97
N PRO A 730 13.77 -28.09 -26.19
CA PRO A 730 14.13 -29.21 -27.06
C PRO A 730 15.42 -29.90 -26.60
N MET A 731 15.78 -31.03 -27.20
CA MET A 731 16.98 -31.80 -26.85
C MET A 731 18.26 -30.96 -26.94
N ASN A 732 19.31 -31.31 -26.17
CA ASN A 732 20.62 -30.72 -26.33
C ASN A 732 21.47 -31.57 -27.28
N GLN A 733 21.73 -31.05 -28.48
CA GLN A 733 22.50 -31.70 -29.54
C GLN A 733 23.83 -30.98 -29.81
N SER A 734 24.31 -30.18 -28.85
CA SER A 734 25.52 -29.39 -29.01
C SER A 734 26.82 -30.16 -28.70
N GLY A 735 26.73 -31.29 -28.00
CA GLY A 735 27.89 -32.02 -27.50
C GLY A 735 28.56 -31.35 -26.29
N LYS A 736 27.90 -30.36 -25.66
CA LYS A 736 28.35 -29.69 -24.44
C LYS A 736 27.18 -29.50 -23.48
N ASP A 737 27.46 -29.51 -22.18
CA ASP A 737 26.43 -29.22 -21.18
C ASP A 737 25.85 -27.81 -21.35
N ARG A 738 24.54 -27.68 -21.15
CA ARG A 738 23.81 -26.40 -21.11
C ARG A 738 23.31 -26.16 -19.68
N PRO A 739 24.11 -25.48 -18.85
CA PRO A 739 23.66 -25.03 -17.54
C PRO A 739 22.89 -23.70 -17.62
N ALA A 740 21.83 -23.61 -16.85
CA ALA A 740 21.10 -22.38 -16.60
C ALA A 740 20.68 -22.30 -15.14
N ILE A 741 20.56 -21.08 -14.63
CA ILE A 741 20.00 -20.79 -13.31
C ILE A 741 18.50 -20.55 -13.47
N ILE A 742 17.71 -21.09 -12.55
CA ILE A 742 16.31 -20.75 -12.36
C ILE A 742 16.19 -20.06 -11.01
N VAL A 743 15.48 -18.93 -11.00
CA VAL A 743 15.09 -18.21 -9.78
C VAL A 743 13.59 -18.09 -9.77
N GLY A 744 12.95 -18.64 -8.74
CA GLY A 744 11.54 -18.41 -8.45
C GLY A 744 11.37 -17.12 -7.66
N LEU A 745 10.58 -16.18 -8.19
CA LEU A 745 10.43 -14.83 -7.64
C LEU A 745 8.97 -14.54 -7.29
N LEU A 746 8.77 -13.94 -6.12
CA LEU A 746 7.47 -13.52 -5.60
C LEU A 746 7.54 -12.08 -5.06
N PRO A 747 6.42 -11.36 -5.02
CA PRO A 747 6.27 -10.13 -4.24
C PRO A 747 6.83 -10.25 -2.81
N ASN A 748 7.50 -9.21 -2.32
CA ASN A 748 8.08 -9.18 -0.96
C ASN A 748 7.05 -9.51 0.14
N GLU A 749 5.83 -9.02 -0.03
CA GLU A 749 4.70 -9.22 0.89
C GLU A 749 3.99 -10.58 0.72
N ALA A 750 4.25 -11.31 -0.38
CA ALA A 750 3.60 -12.59 -0.61
C ALA A 750 4.12 -13.65 0.37
N GLN A 751 3.19 -14.37 1.00
CA GLN A 751 3.47 -15.60 1.72
C GLN A 751 3.59 -16.74 0.69
N PRO A 752 4.74 -17.44 0.61
CA PRO A 752 4.88 -18.60 -0.26
C PRO A 752 3.89 -19.71 0.12
N ILE A 753 3.25 -20.28 -0.88
CA ILE A 753 2.35 -21.43 -0.75
C ILE A 753 2.69 -22.51 -1.78
N VAL A 754 2.12 -23.69 -1.63
CA VAL A 754 2.13 -24.73 -2.67
C VAL A 754 0.84 -25.53 -2.60
N HIS A 755 0.36 -25.99 -3.75
CA HIS A 755 -0.69 -26.99 -3.80
C HIS A 755 -0.07 -28.36 -4.06
N MET A 756 -0.51 -29.37 -3.32
CA MET A 756 -0.01 -30.72 -3.47
C MET A 756 -1.13 -31.75 -3.54
N ARG A 757 -0.90 -32.78 -4.34
CA ARG A 757 -1.64 -34.03 -4.30
C ARG A 757 -0.66 -35.18 -4.03
N PHE A 758 -0.93 -35.92 -2.97
CA PHE A 758 -0.12 -37.03 -2.46
C PHE A 758 -0.97 -38.30 -2.31
N ASN A 759 -0.31 -39.43 -2.03
CA ASN A 759 -0.99 -40.71 -1.88
C ASN A 759 -2.03 -40.70 -0.76
N GLY A 760 -3.26 -41.09 -1.09
CA GLY A 760 -4.37 -41.15 -0.13
C GLY A 760 -5.28 -39.92 -0.12
N LEU A 761 -4.94 -38.84 -0.82
CA LEU A 761 -5.86 -37.74 -1.10
C LEU A 761 -6.78 -38.10 -2.28
N ASP A 762 -8.07 -37.74 -2.19
CA ASP A 762 -9.02 -37.94 -3.30
C ASP A 762 -8.51 -37.26 -4.58
N SER A 763 -8.63 -37.95 -5.72
CA SER A 763 -8.09 -37.47 -7.01
C SER A 763 -8.68 -36.14 -7.48
N SER A 764 -9.88 -35.79 -7.01
CA SER A 764 -10.58 -34.53 -7.30
C SER A 764 -10.20 -33.37 -6.39
N LEU A 765 -9.42 -33.65 -5.34
CA LEU A 765 -9.00 -32.67 -4.35
C LEU A 765 -7.51 -32.36 -4.45
N VAL A 766 -7.17 -31.19 -3.93
CA VAL A 766 -5.81 -30.73 -3.72
C VAL A 766 -5.71 -30.06 -2.35
N GLU A 767 -4.60 -30.24 -1.65
CA GLU A 767 -4.34 -29.57 -0.38
C GLU A 767 -3.32 -28.46 -0.56
N THR A 768 -3.52 -27.33 0.14
CA THR A 768 -2.61 -26.18 0.07
C THR A 768 -1.81 -26.05 1.35
N PHE A 769 -0.51 -25.73 1.25
CA PHE A 769 0.38 -25.54 2.38
C PHE A 769 1.09 -24.18 2.30
N GLU A 770 1.30 -23.54 3.45
CA GLU A 770 2.26 -22.44 3.57
C GLU A 770 3.68 -23.00 3.49
N THR A 771 4.54 -22.40 2.68
CA THR A 771 5.92 -22.85 2.50
C THR A 771 6.94 -21.84 3.01
N ASN A 772 8.15 -22.33 3.24
CA ASN A 772 9.37 -21.57 3.52
C ASN A 772 10.50 -22.15 2.65
N PRO A 773 11.68 -21.51 2.58
CA PRO A 773 12.78 -22.03 1.74
C PRO A 773 13.14 -23.49 2.01
N ASP A 774 13.11 -23.95 3.27
CA ASP A 774 13.35 -25.34 3.67
C ASP A 774 12.36 -26.35 3.08
N PHE A 775 11.19 -25.92 2.62
CA PHE A 775 10.14 -26.82 2.13
C PHE A 775 10.65 -27.70 0.98
N TYR A 776 11.30 -27.11 -0.01
CA TYR A 776 11.77 -27.83 -1.20
C TYR A 776 12.91 -28.80 -0.91
N GLU A 777 13.59 -28.65 0.23
CA GLU A 777 14.63 -29.58 0.67
C GLU A 777 14.07 -30.84 1.33
N LYS A 778 12.85 -30.76 1.88
CA LYS A 778 12.24 -31.81 2.71
C LYS A 778 11.04 -32.48 2.05
N VAL A 779 10.47 -31.86 1.01
CA VAL A 779 9.26 -32.35 0.36
C VAL A 779 9.50 -33.67 -0.40
N GLN A 780 8.53 -34.57 -0.29
CA GLN A 780 8.45 -35.80 -1.09
C GLN A 780 7.14 -35.76 -1.86
N VAL A 781 7.18 -35.93 -3.18
CA VAL A 781 6.03 -35.69 -4.10
C VAL A 781 4.79 -36.52 -3.71
N ASP A 782 5.01 -37.74 -3.22
CA ASP A 782 3.94 -38.70 -2.96
C ASP A 782 3.47 -38.75 -1.49
N GLU A 783 4.09 -37.97 -0.60
CA GLU A 783 3.80 -37.98 0.84
C GLU A 783 3.21 -36.65 1.31
N ARG A 784 2.24 -36.72 2.24
CA ARG A 784 1.67 -35.50 2.85
C ARG A 784 2.70 -34.86 3.77
N PRO A 785 3.10 -33.59 3.55
CA PRO A 785 4.06 -32.94 4.44
C PRO A 785 3.41 -32.65 5.79
N THR A 786 4.14 -32.94 6.88
CA THR A 786 3.66 -32.77 8.27
C THR A 786 4.34 -31.62 9.01
N PHE A 787 5.37 -31.03 8.41
CA PHE A 787 6.22 -29.99 9.00
C PHE A 787 5.87 -28.56 8.53
N VAL A 788 4.83 -28.42 7.72
CA VAL A 788 4.28 -27.13 7.24
C VAL A 788 2.79 -27.02 7.57
N LYS A 789 2.31 -25.78 7.66
CA LYS A 789 0.91 -25.49 7.96
C LYS A 789 0.04 -25.75 6.74
N SER A 790 -0.96 -26.62 6.89
CA SER A 790 -2.03 -26.78 5.91
C SER A 790 -3.00 -25.62 5.96
N LEU A 791 -3.40 -25.14 4.78
CA LEU A 791 -4.44 -24.14 4.54
C LEU A 791 -5.78 -24.79 4.14
N GLY A 792 -5.85 -26.12 4.10
CA GLY A 792 -7.04 -26.89 3.77
C GLY A 792 -7.06 -27.45 2.34
N THR A 793 -8.10 -28.26 2.10
CA THR A 793 -8.34 -28.97 0.84
C THR A 793 -9.40 -28.27 0.00
N ARG A 794 -9.24 -28.29 -1.32
CA ARG A 794 -10.20 -27.73 -2.29
C ARG A 794 -10.29 -28.56 -3.57
N PRO A 795 -11.36 -28.43 -4.37
CA PRO A 795 -11.44 -29.08 -5.67
C PRO A 795 -10.29 -28.64 -6.59
N HIS A 796 -9.68 -29.59 -7.29
CA HIS A 796 -8.61 -29.33 -8.26
C HIS A 796 -9.11 -28.57 -9.50
N GLY A 797 -10.34 -28.83 -9.93
CA GLY A 797 -11.01 -28.12 -11.04
C GLY A 797 -10.84 -28.78 -12.41
N MET A 798 -9.93 -29.75 -12.53
CA MET A 798 -9.61 -30.44 -13.79
C MET A 798 -10.78 -31.23 -14.38
N GLU A 799 -11.72 -31.70 -13.56
CA GLU A 799 -12.89 -32.47 -14.01
C GLU A 799 -13.84 -31.65 -14.86
N THR A 800 -13.85 -30.32 -14.65
CA THR A 800 -14.75 -29.40 -15.38
C THR A 800 -14.01 -28.49 -16.36
N PHE A 801 -12.71 -28.69 -16.50
CA PHE A 801 -11.85 -27.89 -17.36
C PHE A 801 -12.01 -28.27 -18.83
N ASP A 802 -12.40 -27.30 -19.67
CA ASP A 802 -12.46 -27.48 -21.11
C ASP A 802 -11.05 -27.38 -21.71
N ARG A 803 -10.45 -28.53 -22.00
CA ARG A 803 -9.10 -28.58 -22.59
C ARG A 803 -9.08 -28.07 -24.03
N SER A 804 -10.21 -28.01 -24.73
CA SER A 804 -10.27 -27.60 -26.14
C SER A 804 -9.98 -26.11 -26.36
N ILE A 805 -10.01 -25.30 -25.29
CA ILE A 805 -9.67 -23.87 -25.34
C ILE A 805 -8.28 -23.64 -25.96
N ILE A 806 -7.33 -24.56 -25.75
CA ILE A 806 -5.99 -24.45 -26.31
C ILE A 806 -6.01 -24.53 -27.84
N GLU A 807 -6.95 -25.26 -28.42
CA GLU A 807 -7.01 -25.38 -29.88
C GLU A 807 -7.52 -24.13 -30.56
N ASN A 808 -8.34 -23.34 -29.86
CA ASN A 808 -8.78 -22.03 -30.35
C ASN A 808 -7.72 -20.97 -30.08
N PHE A 809 -6.98 -21.09 -28.98
CA PHE A 809 -5.85 -20.20 -28.68
C PHE A 809 -4.69 -20.32 -29.67
N LEU A 810 -4.42 -21.54 -30.15
CA LEU A 810 -3.36 -21.85 -31.12
C LEU A 810 -3.77 -21.56 -32.59
N LYS A 811 -4.94 -20.97 -32.85
CA LYS A 811 -5.41 -20.57 -34.19
C LYS A 811 -5.36 -19.06 -34.31
#